data_AF-A0A078AH32-F1
#
_entry.id   AF-A0A078AH32-F1
#
_cell.length_a   1.000
_cell.length_b   1.000
_cell.length_c   1.000
_cell.angle_alpha   90.00
_cell.angle_beta   90.00
_cell.angle_gamma   90.00
#
_symmetry.space_group_name_H-M   'P 1'
#
loop_
_entity.id
_entity.type
_entity.pdbx_description
1 polymer ?
#
loop_
_entity_poly.entity_id
_entity_poly.type
_entity_poly.pdbx_seq_one_letter_code
_entity_poly.pdbx_strand_id
1 'polypeptide(L)'
;MGCGSSKDGKQPGTVKKIGSPSKQGSSPSRQESPSKAGSKSIKQVSESELQKHKVGDILGFVKSGNIAMVHGLIGYYKLDQAVILLRDFKEEHKLSNTEKIPMNDWNPLLIAIANKKLEIVRYFTQNLNLSVKQWTMNPVVQQEELYIDQQIFGLTLTIGNKDLPMFKELWNIHYTVWEDVHVLPVLQALISAKWVDGIKAFFSSYTTDILYSSQSQDSQIEFLREILKVRKSSSNDIHKVLDELLNKNPYLLALVYIALTDSAEECLTKAEQKVVIEKNYQNIQEFSYAHLKFTQPQVEQVLNDYEARGEVEKATVAKLKEHLASLDEKLAQNDSFSSLDQFQAYNQAFFEAVITQDLEKVREFAGQLGLRQVPYTDGENSSSGLYEIYSINYQTYWPVTLSILFKDDIHIQEIYGYLISNGFNIRQVLSQTSRRGVLDAREIISVPQALGVSLLLSAETGKENLLQYLLSTEFINVFDVQHFKILVYAVLRFNGPMMRTVLTSPVGTNSFLQMTTSQRFEFVENVYRGSFQSSDALEALASKYYAPYLLLILTERDYFMKLTDFTLYNQAIDNLSILELEQLAKSSDYDERFLAFFRYIDILDVTDPKKTNGQRLIQLIQENQKFRAFLDQTLKILENDSIVQDEPEEEITRKVQNPSINKHSEKTQIKDINIDNLLNCITSNDSQGAINFLSTYRLSDLQFFKGSAQVSLSIYKLHENQRDFIETNVAHSSLNILQIACAYNQLNLVSYILHQHKTFQHSHRQLKETDPRLIIQNYEDSDETLTLRLALQYGSQFIFQHLWQNFGYLFTERHLLVVARFMKFLNLDHKFRDFLYSSTTDEIFKNSPQSIKYDFVQIFNNIDASYQEEVNLILQTNYNNFDRGVNDDILLQIYNVVRDNEVEQLEQIVNNYQISGIAQLHFDFFQEDEEVLNLADDQKITVSFLNPILLSVKSKSFSSLKFLVERFGIRRSMRNIDLVFRHETLGEYGFKNLLLPILLKIKDTDALSYLTNKARDLVLSSQDLTSFISLSLQERWLAGLKTFLISDTALFYFQALSFDEQRLFVERVVKFISDLEDPTQKRQFVANIIEECLTRRPYSKHLVCVLIEGGLKAENSLPKLARECLKNLTSEDLMQLANSDHHALAEYERRFNDIKGDKFENEIAKILLRYANEGRPDHFAPQYVESRKQVRFEEAHDNGSVQENRI
;
A
#
# COMPACT_ATOMS: atom_id res chain seq x y z
N MET A 1 55.23 -58.09 -14.25
CA MET A 1 55.90 -57.36 -13.15
C MET A 1 54.82 -56.65 -12.36
N GLY A 2 54.64 -56.81 -11.05
CA GLY A 2 55.27 -57.72 -10.08
C GLY A 2 54.95 -57.22 -8.65
N CYS A 3 54.50 -58.13 -7.76
CA CYS A 3 54.43 -58.06 -6.27
C CYS A 3 54.08 -56.72 -5.59
N GLY A 4 53.05 -56.60 -4.72
CA GLY A 4 52.86 -57.34 -3.46
C GLY A 4 52.94 -56.32 -2.30
N SER A 5 52.40 -56.48 -1.09
CA SER A 5 51.69 -57.58 -0.41
C SER A 5 51.02 -57.02 0.86
N SER A 6 49.77 -57.38 1.20
CA SER A 6 49.38 -58.23 2.37
C SER A 6 49.65 -57.62 3.77
N LYS A 7 48.86 -57.71 4.85
CA LYS A 7 47.92 -58.71 5.44
C LYS A 7 47.09 -57.96 6.52
N ASP A 8 46.08 -58.46 7.23
CA ASP A 8 45.20 -59.66 7.24
C ASP A 8 43.85 -59.16 7.89
N GLY A 9 42.80 -59.92 8.24
CA GLY A 9 42.59 -61.37 8.27
C GLY A 9 41.11 -61.74 8.45
N LYS A 10 40.80 -63.03 8.27
CA LYS A 10 39.45 -63.61 8.29
C LYS A 10 39.12 -64.21 9.67
N GLN A 11 37.84 -64.26 10.02
CA GLN A 11 37.19 -65.54 10.39
C GLN A 11 35.68 -65.54 10.06
N PRO A 12 35.03 -66.72 9.93
CA PRO A 12 33.74 -66.85 9.23
C PRO A 12 32.58 -67.31 10.13
N GLY A 13 31.35 -67.13 9.64
CA GLY A 13 30.25 -68.06 9.92
C GLY A 13 28.92 -67.44 10.34
N THR A 14 27.89 -67.61 9.49
CA THR A 14 26.74 -68.46 9.85
C THR A 14 25.87 -68.71 8.62
N VAL A 15 25.64 -69.99 8.31
CA VAL A 15 24.65 -70.40 7.30
C VAL A 15 23.26 -70.20 7.91
N LYS A 16 22.45 -69.29 7.36
CA LYS A 16 21.03 -69.17 7.71
C LYS A 16 20.16 -69.90 6.68
N LYS A 17 19.20 -70.64 7.24
CA LYS A 17 18.34 -71.66 6.62
C LYS A 17 17.66 -71.22 5.32
N ILE A 18 17.63 -72.14 4.37
CA ILE A 18 16.63 -72.22 3.30
C ILE A 18 15.24 -72.40 3.94
N GLY A 19 14.23 -71.67 3.47
CA GLY A 19 12.83 -71.99 3.78
C GLY A 19 11.84 -70.83 3.77
N SER A 20 11.28 -70.53 2.60
CA SER A 20 9.82 -70.44 2.38
C SER A 20 9.55 -69.98 0.93
N PRO A 21 8.54 -70.53 0.23
CA PRO A 21 8.10 -69.98 -1.05
C PRO A 21 7.42 -68.64 -0.78
N SER A 22 7.95 -67.56 -1.35
CA SER A 22 7.33 -66.25 -1.28
C SER A 22 5.97 -66.28 -1.94
N LYS A 23 4.90 -66.03 -1.16
CA LYS A 23 3.60 -65.68 -1.74
C LYS A 23 3.82 -64.45 -2.63
N GLN A 24 3.61 -64.61 -3.94
CA GLN A 24 3.58 -63.50 -4.89
C GLN A 24 2.27 -62.71 -4.72
N GLY A 25 2.10 -62.09 -3.56
CA GLY A 25 1.24 -60.92 -3.42
C GLY A 25 2.08 -59.72 -3.81
N SER A 26 1.84 -59.18 -5.01
CA SER A 26 2.45 -57.93 -5.46
C SER A 26 1.82 -56.75 -4.71
N SER A 27 2.19 -56.58 -3.44
CA SER A 27 1.94 -55.32 -2.75
C SER A 27 2.53 -54.18 -3.59
N PRO A 28 1.80 -53.09 -3.85
CA PRO A 28 2.35 -51.96 -4.58
C PRO A 28 3.63 -51.51 -3.88
N SER A 29 4.70 -51.26 -4.66
CA SER A 29 5.97 -50.81 -4.13
C SER A 29 5.72 -49.52 -3.33
N ARG A 30 5.86 -49.59 -2.00
CA ARG A 30 5.73 -48.41 -1.13
C ARG A 30 6.67 -47.32 -1.67
N GLN A 31 6.08 -46.27 -2.24
CA GLN A 31 6.80 -45.03 -2.52
C GLN A 31 7.41 -44.56 -1.20
N GLU A 32 8.64 -44.04 -1.27
CA GLU A 32 9.29 -43.43 -0.11
C GLU A 32 8.48 -42.19 0.27
N SER A 33 7.66 -42.29 1.33
CA SER A 33 6.98 -41.15 1.89
C SER A 33 8.00 -40.10 2.35
N PRO A 34 7.66 -38.80 2.33
CA PRO A 34 8.56 -37.72 2.74
C PRO A 34 9.03 -37.92 4.19
N SER A 35 10.21 -38.52 4.36
CA SER A 35 10.84 -38.68 5.67
C SER A 35 11.73 -37.46 5.92
N LYS A 36 11.33 -36.61 6.87
CA LYS A 36 12.18 -35.51 7.36
C LYS A 36 13.50 -36.11 7.83
N ALA A 37 14.61 -35.75 7.19
CA ALA A 37 15.92 -36.28 7.54
C ALA A 37 16.29 -35.86 8.97
N GLY A 38 16.78 -36.79 9.78
CA GLY A 38 17.17 -36.48 11.16
C GLY A 38 18.25 -35.40 11.20
N SER A 39 17.99 -34.32 11.94
CA SER A 39 18.93 -33.22 12.14
C SER A 39 20.27 -33.75 12.67
N LYS A 40 21.34 -33.57 11.88
CA LYS A 40 22.71 -33.84 12.34
C LYS A 40 23.15 -32.69 13.23
N SER A 41 23.80 -32.98 14.35
CA SER A 41 24.39 -31.95 15.20
C SER A 41 25.44 -31.15 14.43
N ILE A 42 25.17 -29.86 14.23
CA ILE A 42 26.09 -28.93 13.60
C ILE A 42 27.24 -28.65 14.59
N LYS A 43 28.48 -28.71 14.12
CA LYS A 43 29.65 -28.39 14.96
C LYS A 43 29.59 -26.92 15.35
N GLN A 44 29.72 -26.65 16.65
CA GLN A 44 29.88 -25.29 17.14
C GLN A 44 31.21 -24.68 16.67
N VAL A 45 31.18 -23.39 16.37
CA VAL A 45 32.35 -22.57 16.02
C VAL A 45 32.65 -21.65 17.20
N SER A 46 33.93 -21.46 17.52
CA SER A 46 34.34 -20.53 18.58
C SER A 46 34.03 -19.08 18.19
N GLU A 47 33.53 -18.29 19.14
CA GLU A 47 33.19 -16.88 18.93
C GLU A 47 34.34 -16.05 18.33
N SER A 48 35.58 -16.31 18.77
CA SER A 48 36.80 -15.67 18.25
C SER A 48 37.12 -15.98 16.78
N GLU A 49 36.47 -16.98 16.18
CA GLU A 49 36.52 -17.24 14.74
C GLU A 49 35.39 -16.49 14.03
N LEU A 50 34.18 -16.47 14.60
CA LEU A 50 33.02 -15.75 14.06
C LEU A 50 33.29 -14.23 13.97
N GLN A 51 33.96 -13.66 14.97
CA GLN A 51 34.38 -12.25 15.01
C GLN A 51 35.33 -11.82 13.87
N LYS A 52 35.98 -12.76 13.17
CA LYS A 52 36.90 -12.45 12.04
C LYS A 52 36.17 -12.14 10.73
N HIS A 53 34.89 -12.45 10.67
CA HIS A 53 34.09 -12.37 9.45
C HIS A 53 33.18 -11.14 9.45
N LYS A 54 32.60 -10.86 8.27
CA LYS A 54 31.50 -9.91 8.09
C LYS A 54 30.21 -10.67 7.77
N VAL A 55 29.06 -10.00 7.94
CA VAL A 55 27.74 -10.55 7.59
C VAL A 55 27.70 -11.10 6.15
N GLY A 56 28.31 -10.38 5.19
CA GLY A 56 28.39 -10.81 3.78
C GLY A 56 29.21 -12.08 3.53
N ASP A 57 30.13 -12.46 4.42
CA ASP A 57 30.96 -13.66 4.27
C ASP A 57 30.12 -14.95 4.36
N ILE A 58 28.92 -14.87 4.95
CA ILE A 58 27.93 -15.97 4.98
C ILE A 58 27.69 -16.50 3.56
N LEU A 59 27.62 -15.63 2.54
CA LEU A 59 27.40 -16.06 1.15
C LEU A 59 28.56 -16.91 0.61
N GLY A 60 29.80 -16.56 0.96
CA GLY A 60 31.00 -17.35 0.67
C GLY A 60 31.00 -18.70 1.38
N PHE A 61 30.59 -18.73 2.66
CA PHE A 61 30.47 -19.98 3.41
C PHE A 61 29.35 -20.89 2.90
N VAL A 62 28.22 -20.31 2.49
CA VAL A 62 27.14 -21.01 1.78
C VAL A 62 27.67 -21.66 0.50
N LYS A 63 28.35 -20.89 -0.37
CA LYS A 63 29.01 -21.44 -1.57
C LYS A 63 30.03 -22.54 -1.24
N SER A 64 30.77 -22.45 -0.13
CA SER A 64 31.74 -23.47 0.25
C SER A 64 31.09 -24.79 0.72
N GLY A 65 29.91 -24.72 1.35
CA GLY A 65 29.28 -25.84 2.05
C GLY A 65 29.62 -25.93 3.55
N ASN A 66 30.26 -24.90 4.13
CA ASN A 66 30.64 -24.88 5.54
C ASN A 66 29.44 -24.52 6.44
N ILE A 67 28.54 -25.48 6.63
CA ILE A 67 27.33 -25.35 7.45
C ILE A 67 27.61 -24.87 8.89
N ALA A 68 28.76 -25.21 9.47
CA ALA A 68 29.14 -24.78 10.82
C ALA A 68 29.37 -23.26 10.88
N MET A 69 30.08 -22.70 9.90
CA MET A 69 30.25 -21.24 9.79
C MET A 69 28.94 -20.53 9.44
N VAL A 70 28.13 -21.09 8.54
CA VAL A 70 26.82 -20.50 8.18
C VAL A 70 25.91 -20.42 9.42
N HIS A 71 25.74 -21.53 10.14
CA HIS A 71 24.95 -21.57 11.37
C HIS A 71 25.51 -20.64 12.46
N GLY A 72 26.83 -20.67 12.67
CA GLY A 72 27.50 -19.85 13.68
C GLY A 72 27.37 -18.35 13.41
N LEU A 73 27.57 -17.90 12.16
CA LEU A 73 27.47 -16.49 11.79
C LEU A 73 26.02 -15.99 11.81
N ILE A 74 25.04 -16.80 11.40
CA ILE A 74 23.61 -16.46 11.52
C ILE A 74 23.22 -16.23 12.97
N GLY A 75 23.66 -17.11 13.88
CA GLY A 75 23.44 -16.95 15.32
C GLY A 75 24.17 -15.73 15.89
N TYR A 76 25.45 -15.54 15.56
CA TYR A 76 26.27 -14.43 16.03
C TYR A 76 25.71 -13.06 15.63
N TYR A 77 25.21 -12.92 14.40
CA TYR A 77 24.57 -11.68 13.91
C TYR A 77 23.05 -11.61 14.15
N LYS A 78 22.48 -12.55 14.94
CA LYS A 78 21.03 -12.65 15.25
C LYS A 78 20.09 -12.71 14.04
N LEU A 79 20.57 -13.11 12.85
CA LEU A 79 19.84 -12.96 11.58
C LEU A 79 18.61 -13.87 11.45
N ASP A 80 18.66 -15.07 12.02
CA ASP A 80 17.63 -16.12 11.85
C ASP A 80 17.16 -16.23 10.39
N GLN A 81 15.86 -16.03 10.10
CA GLN A 81 15.32 -16.06 8.73
C GLN A 81 15.77 -14.86 7.87
N ALA A 82 16.06 -13.70 8.47
CA ALA A 82 16.51 -12.50 7.74
C ALA A 82 17.85 -12.70 7.02
N VAL A 83 18.60 -13.78 7.29
CA VAL A 83 19.73 -14.19 6.44
C VAL A 83 19.34 -14.26 4.96
N ILE A 84 18.10 -14.63 4.65
CA ILE A 84 17.59 -14.75 3.28
C ILE A 84 17.51 -13.41 2.54
N LEU A 85 17.66 -12.28 3.26
CA LEU A 85 17.72 -10.93 2.72
C LEU A 85 19.14 -10.52 2.24
N LEU A 86 20.16 -11.35 2.47
CA LEU A 86 21.51 -11.11 1.95
C LEU A 86 21.55 -11.16 0.42
N ARG A 87 22.31 -10.23 -0.18
CA ARG A 87 22.49 -10.00 -1.62
C ARG A 87 23.93 -9.57 -1.89
N ASP A 88 24.20 -9.06 -3.09
CA ASP A 88 25.49 -8.52 -3.55
C ASP A 88 26.58 -9.60 -3.77
N PHE A 89 26.20 -10.84 -4.11
CA PHE A 89 27.16 -11.92 -4.41
C PHE A 89 27.70 -11.82 -5.86
N LYS A 90 28.90 -11.24 -6.00
CA LYS A 90 29.49 -10.78 -7.28
C LYS A 90 30.02 -11.86 -8.23
N GLU A 91 29.39 -13.03 -8.25
CA GLU A 91 29.74 -14.14 -9.16
C GLU A 91 28.67 -14.38 -10.22
N GLU A 92 28.99 -15.21 -11.22
CA GLU A 92 28.06 -15.65 -12.27
C GLU A 92 27.81 -17.16 -12.11
N HIS A 93 26.54 -17.58 -12.15
CA HIS A 93 26.20 -18.99 -12.33
C HIS A 93 26.21 -19.35 -13.82
N LYS A 94 26.79 -20.51 -14.16
CA LYS A 94 26.73 -21.06 -15.51
C LYS A 94 25.60 -22.10 -15.57
N LEU A 95 24.39 -21.66 -15.94
CA LEU A 95 23.20 -22.52 -16.01
C LEU A 95 23.27 -23.50 -17.20
N SER A 96 23.78 -23.04 -18.34
CA SER A 96 23.98 -23.85 -19.54
C SER A 96 25.35 -23.59 -20.15
N ASN A 97 25.68 -24.24 -21.28
CA ASN A 97 27.00 -24.02 -21.90
C ASN A 97 27.20 -22.60 -22.45
N THR A 98 26.10 -21.91 -22.77
CA THR A 98 26.06 -20.57 -23.37
C THR A 98 25.57 -19.50 -22.40
N GLU A 99 24.79 -19.87 -21.39
CA GLU A 99 24.11 -18.95 -20.50
C GLU A 99 24.85 -18.77 -19.17
N LYS A 100 25.05 -17.52 -18.80
CA LYS A 100 25.52 -17.10 -17.49
C LYS A 100 24.53 -16.14 -16.86
N ILE A 101 24.23 -16.34 -15.58
CA ILE A 101 23.29 -15.53 -14.81
C ILE A 101 24.07 -14.88 -13.65
N PRO A 102 24.04 -13.54 -13.48
CA PRO A 102 24.68 -12.89 -12.34
C PRO A 102 23.98 -13.29 -11.04
N MET A 103 24.76 -13.56 -9.98
CA MET A 103 24.27 -13.93 -8.65
C MET A 103 24.07 -12.71 -7.72
N ASN A 104 24.23 -11.47 -8.21
CA ASN A 104 24.15 -10.25 -7.38
C ASN A 104 22.85 -10.18 -6.56
N ASP A 105 21.72 -10.44 -7.22
CA ASP A 105 20.38 -10.34 -6.63
C ASP A 105 19.90 -11.67 -6.03
N TRP A 106 20.76 -12.68 -5.97
CA TRP A 106 20.43 -13.99 -5.43
C TRP A 106 20.54 -14.01 -3.91
N ASN A 107 19.58 -14.70 -3.30
CA ASN A 107 19.59 -14.98 -1.87
C ASN A 107 20.47 -16.20 -1.52
N PRO A 108 20.82 -16.41 -0.24
CA PRO A 108 21.57 -17.59 0.20
C PRO A 108 21.03 -18.95 -0.25
N LEU A 109 19.71 -19.14 -0.33
CA LEU A 109 19.10 -20.42 -0.69
C LEU A 109 19.38 -20.76 -2.16
N LEU A 110 19.22 -19.79 -3.08
CA LEU A 110 19.58 -19.93 -4.49
C LEU A 110 21.08 -20.24 -4.67
N ILE A 111 21.95 -19.55 -3.91
CA ILE A 111 23.41 -19.79 -3.94
C ILE A 111 23.73 -21.20 -3.43
N ALA A 112 23.04 -21.70 -2.41
CA ALA A 112 23.21 -23.07 -1.89
C ALA A 112 22.77 -24.13 -2.93
N ILE A 113 21.63 -23.92 -3.59
CA ILE A 113 21.10 -24.79 -4.65
C ILE A 113 22.09 -24.88 -5.82
N ALA A 114 22.49 -23.72 -6.36
CA ALA A 114 23.39 -23.64 -7.52
C ALA A 114 24.79 -24.19 -7.27
N ASN A 115 25.25 -24.22 -6.01
CA ASN A 115 26.53 -24.80 -5.61
C ASN A 115 26.40 -26.23 -5.04
N LYS A 116 25.25 -26.89 -5.21
CA LYS A 116 25.00 -28.30 -4.82
C LYS A 116 25.16 -28.57 -3.33
N LYS A 117 24.76 -27.62 -2.46
CA LYS A 117 24.96 -27.67 -1.01
C LYS A 117 23.73 -28.13 -0.26
N LEU A 118 23.32 -29.38 -0.51
CA LEU A 118 22.11 -29.99 0.03
C LEU A 118 21.93 -29.82 1.55
N GLU A 119 22.98 -30.03 2.35
CA GLU A 119 22.88 -29.91 3.82
C GLU A 119 22.63 -28.46 4.27
N ILE A 120 23.03 -27.45 3.49
CA ILE A 120 22.71 -26.04 3.76
C ILE A 120 21.27 -25.72 3.33
N VAL A 121 20.82 -26.27 2.20
CA VAL A 121 19.41 -26.16 1.78
C VAL A 121 18.49 -26.75 2.85
N ARG A 122 18.82 -27.93 3.39
CA ARG A 122 18.11 -28.54 4.53
C ARG A 122 18.13 -27.66 5.77
N TYR A 123 19.28 -27.07 6.12
CA TYR A 123 19.35 -26.15 7.26
C TYR A 123 18.41 -24.94 7.07
N PHE A 124 18.40 -24.34 5.89
CA PHE A 124 17.51 -23.23 5.56
C PHE A 124 16.03 -23.62 5.56
N THR A 125 15.64 -24.76 4.98
CA THR A 125 14.23 -25.14 4.84
C THR A 125 13.66 -25.89 6.05
N GLN A 126 14.48 -26.61 6.82
CA GLN A 126 14.04 -27.47 7.93
C GLN A 126 14.43 -26.95 9.32
N ASN A 127 15.49 -26.14 9.46
CA ASN A 127 15.87 -25.55 10.75
C ASN A 127 15.50 -24.07 10.85
N LEU A 128 15.65 -23.30 9.77
CA LEU A 128 15.18 -21.91 9.71
C LEU A 128 13.74 -21.78 9.19
N ASN A 129 13.13 -22.85 8.67
CA ASN A 129 11.77 -22.84 8.13
C ASN A 129 11.57 -21.78 7.02
N LEU A 130 12.53 -21.66 6.10
CA LEU A 130 12.40 -20.77 4.94
C LEU A 130 11.52 -21.38 3.86
N SER A 131 10.59 -20.57 3.33
CA SER A 131 9.70 -20.91 2.22
C SER A 131 10.46 -21.23 0.94
N VAL A 132 10.41 -22.48 0.48
CA VAL A 132 10.99 -22.89 -0.80
C VAL A 132 10.29 -22.19 -1.96
N LYS A 133 8.95 -22.06 -1.92
CA LYS A 133 8.18 -21.41 -2.99
C LYS A 133 8.66 -19.98 -3.23
N GLN A 134 8.76 -19.21 -2.14
CA GLN A 134 9.06 -17.78 -2.16
C GLN A 134 10.56 -17.50 -2.37
N TRP A 135 11.44 -18.25 -1.68
CA TRP A 135 12.87 -17.97 -1.68
C TRP A 135 13.66 -18.70 -2.76
N THR A 136 13.00 -19.48 -3.62
CA THR A 136 13.63 -20.00 -4.83
C THR A 136 13.15 -19.34 -6.12
N MET A 137 12.39 -18.24 -6.00
CA MET A 137 11.95 -17.44 -7.15
C MET A 137 13.11 -16.78 -7.91
N ASN A 138 12.95 -16.58 -9.22
CA ASN A 138 13.91 -15.84 -10.05
C ASN A 138 13.92 -14.34 -9.67
N PRO A 139 15.03 -13.78 -9.16
CA PRO A 139 15.06 -12.39 -8.70
C PRO A 139 15.12 -11.34 -9.84
N VAL A 140 15.32 -11.77 -11.09
CA VAL A 140 15.55 -10.86 -12.24
C VAL A 140 14.25 -10.49 -12.96
N VAL A 141 13.22 -11.34 -12.88
CA VAL A 141 11.97 -11.18 -13.66
C VAL A 141 10.89 -10.60 -12.75
N GLN A 142 10.40 -9.40 -13.06
CA GLN A 142 9.29 -8.73 -12.35
C GLN A 142 7.98 -8.72 -13.17
N GLN A 143 7.93 -9.44 -14.29
CA GLN A 143 6.74 -9.51 -15.16
C GLN A 143 5.74 -10.55 -14.63
N GLU A 144 4.48 -10.15 -14.46
CA GLU A 144 3.42 -11.01 -13.91
C GLU A 144 3.12 -12.23 -14.81
N GLU A 145 3.23 -12.08 -16.13
CA GLU A 145 2.99 -13.16 -17.11
C GLU A 145 3.90 -14.39 -16.94
N LEU A 146 5.05 -14.24 -16.27
CA LEU A 146 6.06 -15.29 -16.08
C LEU A 146 6.14 -15.81 -14.63
N TYR A 147 5.08 -15.61 -13.84
CA TYR A 147 5.08 -15.92 -12.40
C TYR A 147 5.33 -17.40 -12.07
N ILE A 148 4.84 -18.35 -12.87
CA ILE A 148 5.08 -19.79 -12.67
C ILE A 148 6.56 -20.12 -12.95
N ASP A 149 7.15 -19.57 -14.02
CA ASP A 149 8.57 -19.76 -14.37
C ASP A 149 9.50 -19.18 -13.30
N GLN A 150 9.08 -18.08 -12.65
CA GLN A 150 9.78 -17.57 -11.47
C GLN A 150 9.74 -18.60 -10.34
N GLN A 151 8.58 -19.15 -9.97
CA GLN A 151 8.42 -20.07 -8.84
C GLN A 151 9.20 -21.39 -9.00
N ILE A 152 9.38 -21.90 -10.21
CA ILE A 152 10.17 -23.12 -10.46
C ILE A 152 11.68 -22.87 -10.58
N PHE A 153 12.18 -21.63 -10.45
CA PHE A 153 13.57 -21.29 -10.76
C PHE A 153 14.59 -22.11 -9.93
N GLY A 154 14.34 -22.39 -8.65
CA GLY A 154 15.17 -23.31 -7.86
C GLY A 154 15.24 -24.74 -8.41
N LEU A 155 14.14 -25.25 -8.98
CA LEU A 155 14.13 -26.53 -9.69
C LEU A 155 14.91 -26.42 -11.00
N THR A 156 14.74 -25.33 -11.76
CA THR A 156 15.48 -25.08 -13.01
C THR A 156 16.99 -25.03 -12.79
N LEU A 157 17.47 -24.34 -11.75
CA LEU A 157 18.88 -24.37 -11.32
C LEU A 157 19.36 -25.80 -11.02
N THR A 158 18.53 -26.59 -10.35
CA THR A 158 18.82 -27.98 -9.98
C THR A 158 18.87 -28.92 -11.20
N ILE A 159 17.97 -28.70 -12.16
CA ILE A 159 17.87 -29.43 -13.42
C ILE A 159 19.07 -29.14 -14.34
N GLY A 160 19.45 -27.86 -14.50
CA GLY A 160 20.67 -27.48 -15.22
C GLY A 160 21.93 -28.09 -14.59
N ASN A 161 21.97 -28.13 -13.26
CA ASN A 161 23.02 -28.78 -12.49
C ASN A 161 23.00 -30.32 -12.54
N LYS A 162 21.89 -30.95 -12.95
CA LYS A 162 21.64 -32.40 -12.86
C LYS A 162 21.90 -32.98 -11.46
N ASP A 163 21.50 -32.26 -10.42
CA ASP A 163 21.68 -32.66 -9.01
C ASP A 163 20.45 -33.43 -8.50
N LEU A 164 20.51 -34.76 -8.59
CA LEU A 164 19.39 -35.63 -8.23
C LEU A 164 19.00 -35.57 -6.74
N PRO A 165 19.94 -35.59 -5.77
CA PRO A 165 19.62 -35.37 -4.36
C PRO A 165 18.92 -34.04 -4.10
N MET A 166 19.40 -32.93 -4.69
CA MET A 166 18.76 -31.62 -4.54
C MET A 166 17.37 -31.59 -5.15
N PHE A 167 17.17 -32.23 -6.31
CA PHE A 167 15.87 -32.28 -6.97
C PHE A 167 14.84 -33.02 -6.12
N LYS A 168 15.24 -34.16 -5.52
CA LYS A 168 14.38 -34.91 -4.59
C LYS A 168 14.06 -34.11 -3.33
N GLU A 169 15.00 -33.32 -2.80
CA GLU A 169 14.73 -32.47 -1.64
C GLU A 169 13.67 -31.41 -1.97
N LEU A 170 13.90 -30.60 -3.02
CA LEU A 170 13.00 -29.50 -3.39
C LEU A 170 11.64 -30.02 -3.88
N TRP A 171 11.60 -31.04 -4.74
CA TRP A 171 10.35 -31.56 -5.32
C TRP A 171 9.58 -32.45 -4.34
N ASN A 172 10.25 -33.42 -3.70
CA ASN A 172 9.58 -34.52 -2.98
C ASN A 172 9.46 -34.33 -1.47
N ILE A 173 10.45 -33.70 -0.80
CA ILE A 173 10.34 -33.44 0.65
C ILE A 173 9.41 -32.25 0.90
N HIS A 174 9.54 -31.19 0.10
CA HIS A 174 8.69 -30.00 0.17
C HIS A 174 7.49 -30.07 -0.78
N TYR A 175 6.81 -31.22 -0.86
CA TYR A 175 5.72 -31.45 -1.82
C TYR A 175 4.55 -30.45 -1.70
N THR A 176 4.32 -29.86 -0.51
CA THR A 176 3.28 -28.84 -0.28
C THR A 176 3.55 -27.49 -0.94
N VAL A 177 4.76 -27.27 -1.47
CA VAL A 177 5.15 -26.10 -2.28
C VAL A 177 4.40 -26.06 -3.60
N TRP A 178 4.26 -27.23 -4.23
CA TRP A 178 3.96 -27.34 -5.65
C TRP A 178 2.46 -27.50 -5.88
N GLU A 179 2.02 -27.02 -7.04
CA GLU A 179 0.65 -27.11 -7.52
C GLU A 179 0.66 -27.77 -8.91
N ASP A 180 -0.50 -28.21 -9.39
CA ASP A 180 -0.67 -28.85 -10.69
C ASP A 180 -0.12 -28.02 -11.86
N VAL A 181 -0.29 -26.69 -11.82
CA VAL A 181 0.29 -25.74 -12.79
C VAL A 181 1.82 -25.81 -12.92
N HIS A 182 2.53 -26.30 -11.90
CA HIS A 182 3.99 -26.44 -11.92
C HIS A 182 4.48 -27.74 -12.58
N VAL A 183 3.61 -28.75 -12.67
CA VAL A 183 3.99 -30.12 -13.05
C VAL A 183 4.49 -30.15 -14.50
N LEU A 184 3.79 -29.48 -15.42
CA LEU A 184 4.16 -29.46 -16.84
C LEU A 184 5.44 -28.63 -17.11
N PRO A 185 5.60 -27.39 -16.62
CA PRO A 185 6.85 -26.62 -16.77
C PRO A 185 8.10 -27.33 -16.23
N VAL A 186 8.02 -27.95 -15.04
CA VAL A 186 9.14 -28.72 -14.46
C VAL A 186 9.54 -29.90 -15.34
N LEU A 187 8.55 -30.61 -15.91
CA LEU A 187 8.80 -31.71 -16.83
C LEU A 187 9.36 -31.24 -18.18
N GLN A 188 8.87 -30.12 -18.73
CA GLN A 188 9.43 -29.50 -19.93
C GLN A 188 10.90 -29.10 -19.73
N ALA A 189 11.25 -28.55 -18.56
CA ALA A 189 12.64 -28.26 -18.19
C ALA A 189 13.50 -29.55 -18.10
N LEU A 190 12.99 -30.62 -17.46
CA LEU A 190 13.67 -31.92 -17.38
C LEU A 190 13.95 -32.56 -18.76
N ILE A 191 12.98 -32.48 -19.67
CA ILE A 191 13.09 -33.00 -21.04
C ILE A 191 14.07 -32.14 -21.86
N SER A 192 13.98 -30.80 -21.75
CA SER A 192 14.89 -29.86 -22.42
C SER A 192 16.34 -30.04 -21.99
N ALA A 193 16.58 -30.26 -20.69
CA ALA A 193 17.90 -30.60 -20.15
C ALA A 193 18.38 -32.02 -20.50
N LYS A 194 17.52 -32.84 -21.12
CA LYS A 194 17.75 -34.26 -21.45
C LYS A 194 18.25 -35.04 -20.22
N TRP A 195 17.53 -34.94 -19.11
CA TRP A 195 17.93 -35.52 -17.83
C TRP A 195 17.06 -36.70 -17.42
N VAL A 196 17.39 -37.87 -17.97
CA VAL A 196 16.66 -39.14 -17.77
C VAL A 196 16.45 -39.48 -16.29
N ASP A 197 17.46 -39.35 -15.43
CA ASP A 197 17.33 -39.70 -14.01
C ASP A 197 16.41 -38.73 -13.26
N GLY A 198 16.39 -37.45 -13.66
CA GLY A 198 15.44 -36.46 -13.16
C GLY A 198 14.00 -36.79 -13.56
N ILE A 199 13.77 -37.16 -14.82
CA ILE A 199 12.45 -37.62 -15.31
C ILE A 199 11.97 -38.85 -14.53
N LYS A 200 12.85 -39.84 -14.31
CA LYS A 200 12.55 -41.02 -13.48
C LYS A 200 12.18 -40.65 -12.06
N ALA A 201 12.93 -39.76 -11.42
CA ALA A 201 12.66 -39.33 -10.05
C ALA A 201 11.40 -38.47 -9.94
N PHE A 202 11.06 -37.67 -10.96
CA PHE A 202 9.82 -36.90 -11.04
C PHE A 202 8.59 -37.81 -11.07
N PHE A 203 8.45 -38.67 -12.08
CA PHE A 203 7.27 -39.56 -12.19
C PHE A 203 7.18 -40.61 -11.06
N SER A 204 8.30 -40.94 -10.41
CA SER A 204 8.33 -41.82 -9.23
C SER A 204 8.19 -41.06 -7.90
N SER A 205 8.05 -39.74 -7.93
CA SER A 205 7.90 -38.91 -6.72
C SER A 205 6.48 -39.01 -6.15
N TYR A 206 6.40 -38.87 -4.83
CA TYR A 206 5.17 -38.70 -4.10
C TYR A 206 4.42 -37.43 -4.54
N THR A 207 5.15 -36.34 -4.79
CA THR A 207 4.61 -35.06 -5.26
C THR A 207 3.88 -35.16 -6.60
N THR A 208 4.52 -35.69 -7.63
CA THR A 208 3.90 -35.80 -8.97
C THR A 208 2.69 -36.73 -8.91
N ASP A 209 2.77 -37.80 -8.12
CA ASP A 209 1.66 -38.73 -7.93
C ASP A 209 0.46 -38.07 -7.20
N ILE A 210 0.68 -37.31 -6.12
CA ILE A 210 -0.39 -36.53 -5.47
C ILE A 210 -1.00 -35.53 -6.44
N LEU A 211 -0.17 -34.70 -7.08
CA LEU A 211 -0.66 -33.61 -7.93
C LEU A 211 -1.48 -34.17 -9.09
N TYR A 212 -0.94 -35.16 -9.80
CA TYR A 212 -1.66 -35.87 -10.86
C TYR A 212 -2.95 -36.53 -10.33
N SER A 213 -2.87 -37.32 -9.26
CA SER A 213 -4.04 -38.02 -8.72
C SER A 213 -5.12 -37.06 -8.20
N SER A 214 -4.74 -35.84 -7.81
CA SER A 214 -5.70 -34.81 -7.35
C SER A 214 -6.40 -34.04 -8.47
N GLN A 215 -5.90 -34.11 -9.71
CA GLN A 215 -6.56 -33.51 -10.89
C GLN A 215 -7.84 -34.27 -11.28
N SER A 216 -8.83 -33.56 -11.85
CA SER A 216 -9.96 -34.20 -12.52
C SER A 216 -9.49 -35.11 -13.66
N GLN A 217 -10.29 -36.11 -14.03
CA GLN A 217 -9.88 -37.09 -15.06
C GLN A 217 -9.57 -36.42 -16.41
N ASP A 218 -10.33 -35.41 -16.82
CA ASP A 218 -10.05 -34.67 -18.06
C ASP A 218 -8.73 -33.89 -18.00
N SER A 219 -8.40 -33.30 -16.84
CA SER A 219 -7.12 -32.64 -16.61
C SER A 219 -5.95 -33.64 -16.58
N GLN A 220 -6.14 -34.84 -16.03
CA GLN A 220 -5.15 -35.93 -16.10
C GLN A 220 -4.91 -36.37 -17.55
N ILE A 221 -5.98 -36.51 -18.34
CA ILE A 221 -5.91 -36.86 -19.76
C ILE A 221 -5.17 -35.78 -20.55
N GLU A 222 -5.51 -34.51 -20.38
CA GLU A 222 -4.86 -33.41 -21.12
C GLU A 222 -3.39 -33.24 -20.69
N PHE A 223 -3.08 -33.39 -19.41
CA PHE A 223 -1.70 -33.44 -18.92
C PHE A 223 -0.88 -34.54 -19.60
N LEU A 224 -1.41 -35.76 -19.70
CA LEU A 224 -0.73 -36.85 -20.40
C LEU A 224 -0.63 -36.63 -21.92
N ARG A 225 -1.62 -35.97 -22.55
CA ARG A 225 -1.54 -35.58 -23.97
C ARG A 225 -0.39 -34.61 -24.21
N GLU A 226 -0.24 -33.58 -23.40
CA GLU A 226 0.90 -32.65 -23.49
C GLU A 226 2.24 -33.38 -23.30
N ILE A 227 2.33 -34.34 -22.37
CA ILE A 227 3.52 -35.18 -22.23
C ILE A 227 3.82 -35.98 -23.50
N LEU A 228 2.79 -36.55 -24.15
CA LEU A 228 2.96 -37.34 -25.37
C LEU A 228 3.31 -36.48 -26.59
N LYS A 229 2.78 -35.25 -26.68
CA LYS A 229 3.19 -34.24 -27.68
C LYS A 229 4.66 -33.86 -27.50
N VAL A 230 5.10 -33.58 -26.27
CA VAL A 230 6.51 -33.28 -25.96
C VAL A 230 7.42 -34.52 -26.12
N ARG A 231 6.91 -35.73 -25.83
CA ARG A 231 7.61 -37.00 -26.09
C ARG A 231 7.99 -37.09 -27.56
N LYS A 232 7.07 -36.87 -28.50
CA LYS A 232 7.31 -37.01 -29.96
C LYS A 232 8.50 -36.20 -30.48
N SER A 233 8.75 -35.01 -29.96
CA SER A 233 9.86 -34.14 -30.37
C SER A 233 11.17 -34.38 -29.61
N SER A 234 11.15 -35.25 -28.59
CA SER A 234 12.30 -35.55 -27.72
C SER A 234 13.21 -36.67 -28.28
N SER A 235 14.30 -36.99 -27.58
CA SER A 235 15.25 -38.04 -27.99
C SER A 235 14.79 -39.45 -27.60
N ASN A 236 15.14 -40.49 -28.39
CA ASN A 236 14.77 -41.89 -28.16
C ASN A 236 14.96 -42.42 -26.72
N ASP A 237 15.95 -41.96 -25.96
CA ASP A 237 16.14 -42.39 -24.57
C ASP A 237 15.08 -41.80 -23.63
N ILE A 238 14.59 -40.59 -23.91
CA ILE A 238 13.47 -39.95 -23.21
C ILE A 238 12.16 -40.67 -23.59
N HIS A 239 11.95 -41.04 -24.87
CA HIS A 239 10.80 -41.83 -25.30
C HIS A 239 10.70 -43.12 -24.49
N LYS A 240 11.77 -43.93 -24.48
CA LYS A 240 11.82 -45.22 -23.74
C LYS A 240 11.53 -45.06 -22.25
N VAL A 241 11.98 -43.96 -21.65
CA VAL A 241 11.84 -43.70 -20.21
C VAL A 241 10.43 -43.22 -19.88
N LEU A 242 9.85 -42.33 -20.68
CA LEU A 242 8.44 -41.96 -20.55
C LEU A 242 7.54 -43.17 -20.79
N ASP A 243 7.82 -43.99 -21.80
CA ASP A 243 7.10 -45.24 -22.03
C ASP A 243 7.22 -46.20 -20.83
N GLU A 244 8.38 -46.30 -20.18
CA GLU A 244 8.53 -47.12 -18.98
C GLU A 244 7.73 -46.60 -17.78
N LEU A 245 7.59 -45.27 -17.64
CA LEU A 245 6.99 -44.60 -16.48
C LEU A 245 5.47 -44.43 -16.61
N LEU A 246 4.97 -44.04 -17.78
CA LEU A 246 3.53 -43.86 -18.03
C LEU A 246 2.77 -45.20 -18.08
N ASN A 247 3.46 -46.31 -18.34
CA ASN A 247 2.93 -47.68 -18.21
C ASN A 247 2.84 -48.17 -16.74
N LYS A 248 2.76 -47.26 -15.76
CA LYS A 248 2.63 -47.55 -14.32
C LYS A 248 1.52 -46.70 -13.73
N ASN A 249 0.93 -47.15 -12.63
CA ASN A 249 -0.04 -46.34 -11.87
C ASN A 249 0.67 -45.12 -11.25
N PRO A 250 0.01 -43.95 -11.16
CA PRO A 250 -1.40 -43.69 -11.49
C PRO A 250 -1.69 -43.41 -12.98
N TYR A 251 -0.68 -43.19 -13.83
CA TYR A 251 -0.82 -42.70 -15.22
C TYR A 251 -1.47 -43.70 -16.19
N LEU A 252 -1.35 -45.00 -15.90
CA LEU A 252 -1.75 -46.13 -16.74
C LEU A 252 -3.12 -45.99 -17.40
N LEU A 253 -4.16 -45.61 -16.63
CA LEU A 253 -5.54 -45.69 -17.10
C LEU A 253 -5.87 -44.57 -18.09
N ALA A 254 -5.45 -43.34 -17.79
CA ALA A 254 -5.58 -42.22 -18.71
C ALA A 254 -4.73 -42.42 -19.98
N LEU A 255 -3.55 -43.06 -19.88
CA LEU A 255 -2.75 -43.45 -21.04
C LEU A 255 -3.50 -44.43 -21.96
N VAL A 256 -4.17 -45.44 -21.40
CA VAL A 256 -5.02 -46.37 -22.18
C VAL A 256 -6.21 -45.64 -22.81
N TYR A 257 -6.85 -44.72 -22.08
CA TYR A 257 -7.95 -43.89 -22.60
C TYR A 257 -7.50 -42.99 -23.76
N ILE A 258 -6.31 -42.37 -23.67
CA ILE A 258 -5.72 -41.60 -24.77
C ILE A 258 -5.43 -42.48 -25.98
N ALA A 259 -4.87 -43.68 -25.79
CA ALA A 259 -4.62 -44.62 -26.87
C ALA A 259 -5.90 -45.04 -27.61
N LEU A 260 -7.04 -45.10 -26.92
CA LEU A 260 -8.35 -45.33 -27.53
C LEU A 260 -8.92 -44.08 -28.22
N THR A 261 -8.78 -42.89 -27.63
CA THR A 261 -9.41 -41.66 -28.13
C THR A 261 -8.60 -40.89 -29.20
N ASP A 262 -7.30 -41.12 -29.33
CA ASP A 262 -6.41 -40.42 -30.28
C ASP A 262 -6.59 -40.87 -31.73
N SER A 263 -7.75 -40.54 -32.33
CA SER A 263 -8.09 -40.89 -33.71
C SER A 263 -7.26 -40.16 -34.78
N ALA A 264 -6.72 -38.99 -34.44
CA ALA A 264 -5.92 -38.14 -35.30
C ALA A 264 -4.41 -38.48 -35.28
N GLU A 265 -4.00 -39.45 -34.46
CA GLU A 265 -2.59 -39.79 -34.21
C GLU A 265 -1.76 -38.59 -33.71
N GLU A 266 -2.37 -37.67 -32.94
CA GLU A 266 -1.73 -36.47 -32.39
C GLU A 266 -0.71 -36.81 -31.30
N CYS A 267 -0.98 -37.84 -30.49
CA CYS A 267 -0.17 -38.24 -29.34
C CYS A 267 0.58 -39.56 -29.55
N LEU A 268 -0.03 -40.54 -30.21
CA LEU A 268 0.48 -41.89 -30.44
C LEU A 268 0.17 -42.35 -31.87
N THR A 269 1.12 -43.02 -32.52
CA THR A 269 0.84 -43.71 -33.79
C THR A 269 -0.05 -44.94 -33.58
N LYS A 270 -0.81 -45.39 -34.57
CA LYS A 270 -1.65 -46.62 -34.46
C LYS A 270 -0.91 -47.84 -33.93
N ALA A 271 0.37 -48.01 -34.30
CA ALA A 271 1.20 -49.09 -33.80
C ALA A 271 1.51 -48.95 -32.30
N GLU A 272 1.79 -47.74 -31.82
CA GLU A 272 1.98 -47.45 -30.41
C GLU A 272 0.66 -47.58 -29.61
N GLN A 273 -0.46 -47.08 -30.13
CA GLN A 273 -1.80 -47.22 -29.52
C GLN A 273 -2.09 -48.68 -29.19
N LYS A 274 -1.93 -49.57 -30.18
CA LYS A 274 -2.09 -51.02 -29.98
C LYS A 274 -1.14 -51.57 -28.90
N VAL A 275 0.16 -51.26 -28.97
CA VAL A 275 1.17 -51.75 -28.01
C VAL A 275 0.87 -51.27 -26.59
N VAL A 276 0.43 -50.02 -26.43
CA VAL A 276 -0.01 -49.45 -25.14
C VAL A 276 -1.22 -50.21 -24.62
N ILE A 277 -2.26 -50.44 -25.42
CA ILE A 277 -3.46 -51.15 -24.95
C ILE A 277 -3.11 -52.61 -24.58
N GLU A 278 -2.47 -53.36 -25.49
CA GLU A 278 -2.17 -54.79 -25.28
C GLU A 278 -1.21 -55.07 -24.11
N LYS A 279 -0.30 -54.13 -23.80
CA LYS A 279 0.65 -54.27 -22.69
C LYS A 279 0.03 -53.97 -21.32
N ASN A 280 -1.00 -53.12 -21.27
CA ASN A 280 -1.44 -52.48 -20.03
C ASN A 280 -2.86 -52.84 -19.58
N TYR A 281 -3.73 -53.32 -20.45
CA TYR A 281 -5.14 -53.57 -20.10
C TYR A 281 -5.31 -54.47 -18.87
N GLN A 282 -4.47 -55.51 -18.73
CA GLN A 282 -4.48 -56.45 -17.59
C GLN A 282 -4.07 -55.80 -16.25
N ASN A 283 -3.35 -54.67 -16.30
CA ASN A 283 -2.89 -53.94 -15.11
C ASN A 283 -3.94 -52.93 -14.59
N ILE A 284 -5.06 -52.75 -15.31
CA ILE A 284 -6.18 -51.93 -14.84
C ILE A 284 -6.77 -52.60 -13.59
N GLN A 285 -6.77 -51.86 -12.48
CA GLN A 285 -7.28 -52.31 -11.19
C GLN A 285 -8.77 -52.02 -11.05
N GLU A 286 -9.44 -52.83 -10.22
CA GLU A 286 -10.88 -52.77 -9.93
C GLU A 286 -11.34 -51.35 -9.54
N PHE A 287 -10.69 -50.72 -8.54
CA PHE A 287 -11.02 -49.37 -8.10
C PHE A 287 -10.83 -48.31 -9.20
N SER A 288 -9.71 -48.36 -9.93
CA SER A 288 -9.43 -47.40 -11.00
C SER A 288 -10.46 -47.51 -12.14
N TYR A 289 -10.90 -48.74 -12.45
CA TYR A 289 -11.97 -48.98 -13.40
C TYR A 289 -13.33 -48.52 -12.88
N ALA A 290 -13.66 -48.76 -11.61
CA ALA A 290 -14.89 -48.26 -10.99
C ALA A 290 -14.98 -46.74 -11.11
N HIS A 291 -13.91 -46.04 -10.74
CA HIS A 291 -13.83 -44.59 -10.83
C HIS A 291 -14.09 -44.12 -12.27
N LEU A 292 -13.34 -44.63 -13.26
CA LEU A 292 -13.53 -44.30 -14.68
C LEU A 292 -14.96 -44.60 -15.16
N LYS A 293 -15.51 -45.77 -14.84
CA LYS A 293 -16.84 -46.23 -15.26
C LYS A 293 -17.95 -45.33 -14.70
N PHE A 294 -17.82 -44.89 -13.45
CA PHE A 294 -18.85 -44.12 -12.75
C PHE A 294 -18.71 -42.61 -12.94
N THR A 295 -17.52 -42.08 -13.23
CA THR A 295 -17.32 -40.64 -13.52
C THR A 295 -17.39 -40.29 -15.00
N GLN A 296 -17.02 -41.19 -15.91
CA GLN A 296 -17.15 -40.99 -17.36
C GLN A 296 -18.05 -42.04 -18.02
N PRO A 297 -19.34 -41.73 -18.26
CA PRO A 297 -20.31 -42.70 -18.80
C PRO A 297 -20.10 -43.10 -20.28
N GLN A 298 -19.00 -42.69 -20.91
CA GLN A 298 -18.72 -42.89 -22.34
C GLN A 298 -17.69 -44.00 -22.65
N VAL A 299 -17.24 -44.80 -21.66
CA VAL A 299 -16.23 -45.87 -21.88
C VAL A 299 -16.66 -46.85 -22.99
N GLU A 300 -17.92 -47.30 -22.96
CA GLU A 300 -18.52 -48.14 -24.03
C GLU A 300 -18.40 -47.48 -25.40
N GLN A 301 -18.76 -46.20 -25.53
CA GLN A 301 -18.68 -45.46 -26.78
C GLN A 301 -17.23 -45.37 -27.28
N VAL A 302 -16.28 -45.00 -26.42
CA VAL A 302 -14.85 -44.92 -26.76
C VAL A 302 -14.28 -46.27 -27.25
N LEU A 303 -14.71 -47.39 -26.65
CA LEU A 303 -14.34 -48.73 -27.10
C LEU A 303 -14.92 -49.06 -28.49
N ASN A 304 -16.18 -48.73 -28.71
CA ASN A 304 -16.87 -48.99 -29.99
C ASN A 304 -16.32 -48.09 -31.12
N ASP A 305 -15.98 -46.84 -30.83
CA ASP A 305 -15.34 -45.89 -31.76
C ASP A 305 -13.90 -46.29 -32.13
N TYR A 306 -13.20 -47.02 -31.25
CA TYR A 306 -11.89 -47.62 -31.57
C TYR A 306 -12.05 -48.94 -32.35
N GLU A 307 -13.00 -49.80 -31.96
CA GLU A 307 -13.35 -51.04 -32.67
C GLU A 307 -13.75 -50.79 -34.14
N ALA A 308 -14.46 -49.70 -34.41
CA ALA A 308 -14.87 -49.29 -35.76
C ALA A 308 -13.71 -48.93 -36.72
N ARG A 309 -12.46 -48.78 -36.22
CA ARG A 309 -11.31 -48.36 -37.03
C ARG A 309 -10.69 -49.48 -37.86
N GLY A 310 -10.90 -50.75 -37.48
CA GLY A 310 -10.36 -51.90 -38.22
C GLY A 310 -10.40 -53.24 -37.46
N GLU A 311 -10.14 -54.34 -38.19
CA GLU A 311 -10.15 -55.70 -37.62
C GLU A 311 -9.04 -55.95 -36.59
N VAL A 312 -7.93 -55.20 -36.64
CA VAL A 312 -6.82 -55.33 -35.67
C VAL A 312 -7.19 -54.65 -34.34
N GLU A 313 -7.84 -53.50 -34.45
CA GLU A 313 -8.37 -52.70 -33.36
C GLU A 313 -9.49 -53.48 -32.66
N LYS A 314 -10.42 -54.07 -33.43
CA LYS A 314 -11.45 -54.98 -32.95
C LYS A 314 -10.93 -56.16 -32.14
N ALA A 315 -9.88 -56.85 -32.62
CA ALA A 315 -9.24 -57.93 -31.87
C ALA A 315 -8.56 -57.46 -30.57
N THR A 316 -8.18 -56.18 -30.50
CA THR A 316 -7.60 -55.55 -29.31
C THR A 316 -8.70 -55.17 -28.31
N VAL A 317 -9.80 -54.58 -28.79
CA VAL A 317 -10.98 -54.22 -27.98
C VAL A 317 -11.65 -55.46 -27.40
N ALA A 318 -11.71 -56.59 -28.11
CA ALA A 318 -12.24 -57.84 -27.58
C ALA A 318 -11.53 -58.30 -26.29
N LYS A 319 -10.19 -58.26 -26.26
CA LYS A 319 -9.39 -58.59 -25.06
C LYS A 319 -9.62 -57.62 -23.91
N LEU A 320 -9.76 -56.33 -24.23
CA LEU A 320 -10.03 -55.29 -23.25
C LEU A 320 -11.44 -55.47 -22.65
N LYS A 321 -12.48 -55.65 -23.49
CA LYS A 321 -13.85 -55.94 -23.06
C LYS A 321 -13.93 -57.20 -22.18
N GLU A 322 -13.17 -58.26 -22.48
CA GLU A 322 -13.06 -59.46 -21.63
C GLU A 322 -12.49 -59.15 -20.23
N HIS A 323 -11.40 -58.37 -20.13
CA HIS A 323 -10.84 -57.97 -18.83
C HIS A 323 -11.77 -57.02 -18.07
N LEU A 324 -12.38 -56.05 -18.74
CA LEU A 324 -13.34 -55.12 -18.12
C LEU A 324 -14.57 -55.86 -17.59
N ALA A 325 -15.10 -56.86 -18.30
CA ALA A 325 -16.16 -57.72 -17.80
C ALA A 325 -15.75 -58.49 -16.52
N SER A 326 -14.49 -58.97 -16.44
CA SER A 326 -13.97 -59.58 -15.21
C SER A 326 -13.79 -58.59 -14.06
N LEU A 327 -13.58 -57.30 -14.34
CA LEU A 327 -13.60 -56.25 -13.31
C LEU A 327 -15.04 -55.92 -12.90
N ASP A 328 -15.99 -55.85 -13.84
CA ASP A 328 -17.41 -55.67 -13.54
C ASP A 328 -17.98 -56.76 -12.64
N GLU A 329 -17.61 -58.04 -12.87
CA GLU A 329 -17.99 -59.14 -11.98
C GLU A 329 -17.45 -58.99 -10.55
N LYS A 330 -16.26 -58.36 -10.38
CA LYS A 330 -15.69 -58.10 -9.05
C LYS A 330 -16.35 -56.90 -8.38
N LEU A 331 -16.59 -55.82 -9.14
CA LEU A 331 -17.33 -54.65 -8.67
C LEU A 331 -18.75 -55.03 -8.21
N ALA A 332 -19.42 -55.93 -8.95
CA ALA A 332 -20.72 -56.47 -8.57
C ALA A 332 -20.69 -57.36 -7.31
N GLN A 333 -19.53 -57.89 -6.91
CA GLN A 333 -19.33 -58.63 -5.66
C GLN A 333 -18.91 -57.72 -4.49
N ASN A 334 -18.67 -56.44 -4.74
CA ASN A 334 -18.24 -55.48 -3.74
C ASN A 334 -19.39 -54.53 -3.39
N ASP A 335 -19.96 -54.68 -2.20
CA ASP A 335 -21.11 -53.90 -1.69
C ASP A 335 -20.88 -52.36 -1.68
N SER A 336 -19.63 -51.92 -1.88
CA SER A 336 -19.24 -50.51 -1.96
C SER A 336 -19.23 -49.95 -3.38
N PHE A 337 -19.19 -50.81 -4.40
CA PHE A 337 -18.97 -50.43 -5.81
C PHE A 337 -19.92 -51.12 -6.80
N SER A 338 -20.94 -51.86 -6.36
CA SER A 338 -21.81 -52.60 -7.29
C SER A 338 -22.72 -51.69 -8.14
N SER A 339 -22.94 -50.43 -7.72
CA SER A 339 -23.65 -49.40 -8.47
C SER A 339 -23.07 -48.01 -8.29
N LEU A 340 -23.45 -47.07 -9.17
CA LEU A 340 -23.13 -45.64 -9.02
C LEU A 340 -23.65 -45.10 -7.69
N ASP A 341 -24.89 -45.45 -7.32
CA ASP A 341 -25.53 -44.99 -6.08
C ASP A 341 -24.77 -45.49 -4.84
N GLN A 342 -24.27 -46.74 -4.85
CA GLN A 342 -23.43 -47.27 -3.77
C GLN A 342 -22.07 -46.59 -3.71
N PHE A 343 -21.42 -46.36 -4.85
CA PHE A 343 -20.16 -45.63 -4.90
C PHE A 343 -20.31 -44.19 -4.38
N GLN A 344 -21.40 -43.51 -4.75
CA GLN A 344 -21.74 -42.19 -4.21
C GLN A 344 -22.06 -42.24 -2.72
N ALA A 345 -22.85 -43.22 -2.25
CA ALA A 345 -23.16 -43.40 -0.83
C ALA A 345 -21.92 -43.72 0.01
N TYR A 346 -20.95 -44.45 -0.54
CA TYR A 346 -19.68 -44.75 0.12
C TYR A 346 -18.78 -43.52 0.22
N ASN A 347 -18.67 -42.71 -0.84
CA ASN A 347 -18.00 -41.41 -0.77
C ASN A 347 -18.70 -40.47 0.25
N GLN A 348 -20.03 -40.50 0.32
CA GLN A 348 -20.79 -39.76 1.32
C GLN A 348 -20.53 -40.27 2.74
N ALA A 349 -20.38 -41.59 2.95
CA ALA A 349 -20.04 -42.17 4.24
C ALA A 349 -18.62 -41.80 4.70
N PHE A 350 -17.66 -41.69 3.77
CA PHE A 350 -16.35 -41.10 4.04
C PHE A 350 -16.47 -39.65 4.52
N PHE A 351 -17.25 -38.81 3.83
CA PHE A 351 -17.50 -37.45 4.29
C PHE A 351 -18.13 -37.40 5.68
N GLU A 352 -19.18 -38.20 5.92
CA GLU A 352 -19.85 -38.31 7.22
C GLU A 352 -18.86 -38.71 8.33
N ALA A 353 -17.94 -39.64 8.06
CA ALA A 353 -16.88 -40.02 8.99
C ALA A 353 -15.94 -38.85 9.32
N VAL A 354 -15.61 -37.98 8.36
CA VAL A 354 -14.81 -36.79 8.68
C VAL A 354 -15.65 -35.71 9.41
N ILE A 355 -16.92 -35.50 9.05
CA ILE A 355 -17.84 -34.60 9.80
C ILE A 355 -17.96 -35.03 11.26
N THR A 356 -18.07 -36.33 11.49
CA THR A 356 -18.20 -36.94 12.82
C THR A 356 -16.85 -37.15 13.53
N GLN A 357 -15.74 -36.90 12.84
CA GLN A 357 -14.35 -37.08 13.31
C GLN A 357 -14.02 -38.52 13.73
N ASP A 358 -14.65 -39.50 13.09
CA ASP A 358 -14.42 -40.92 13.31
C ASP A 358 -13.12 -41.35 12.61
N LEU A 359 -11.98 -41.13 13.29
CA LEU A 359 -10.65 -41.40 12.76
C LEU A 359 -10.47 -42.85 12.28
N GLU A 360 -11.10 -43.84 12.92
CA GLU A 360 -11.02 -45.24 12.50
C GLU A 360 -11.82 -45.49 11.22
N LYS A 361 -13.03 -44.93 11.08
CA LYS A 361 -13.74 -44.97 9.78
C LYS A 361 -13.02 -44.20 8.69
N VAL A 362 -12.41 -43.05 9.00
CA VAL A 362 -11.58 -42.31 8.03
C VAL A 362 -10.40 -43.16 7.56
N ARG A 363 -9.74 -43.90 8.46
CA ARG A 363 -8.67 -44.87 8.14
C ARG A 363 -9.19 -46.03 7.28
N GLU A 364 -10.34 -46.58 7.63
CA GLU A 364 -10.98 -47.67 6.89
C GLU A 364 -11.34 -47.22 5.46
N PHE A 365 -12.12 -46.16 5.31
CA PHE A 365 -12.58 -45.63 4.04
C PHE A 365 -11.43 -45.16 3.14
N ALA A 366 -10.46 -44.40 3.67
CA ALA A 366 -9.29 -43.98 2.89
C ALA A 366 -8.41 -45.17 2.47
N GLY A 367 -8.29 -46.19 3.33
CA GLY A 367 -7.54 -47.42 3.04
C GLY A 367 -8.21 -48.29 1.97
N GLN A 368 -9.54 -48.34 1.93
CA GLN A 368 -10.30 -49.10 0.93
C GLN A 368 -10.42 -48.37 -0.42
N LEU A 369 -10.62 -47.04 -0.42
CA LEU A 369 -10.71 -46.24 -1.64
C LEU A 369 -9.33 -45.86 -2.21
N GLY A 370 -8.25 -45.92 -1.44
CA GLY A 370 -6.93 -45.46 -1.87
C GLY A 370 -6.89 -43.97 -2.26
N LEU A 371 -7.81 -43.14 -1.72
CA LEU A 371 -7.97 -41.74 -2.10
C LEU A 371 -6.71 -40.93 -1.81
N ARG A 372 -6.09 -40.45 -2.89
CA ARG A 372 -5.17 -39.29 -2.88
C ARG A 372 -5.89 -37.99 -3.27
N GLN A 373 -7.11 -38.12 -3.77
CA GLN A 373 -7.98 -37.07 -4.23
C GLN A 373 -9.13 -36.86 -3.25
N VAL A 374 -9.56 -35.61 -3.10
CA VAL A 374 -10.84 -35.34 -2.43
C VAL A 374 -11.97 -35.75 -3.38
N PRO A 375 -12.90 -36.65 -3.00
CA PRO A 375 -13.99 -37.00 -3.89
C PRO A 375 -14.74 -35.73 -4.28
N TYR A 376 -14.88 -35.48 -5.58
CA TYR A 376 -15.70 -34.35 -6.02
C TYR A 376 -17.15 -34.70 -5.71
N THR A 377 -17.74 -34.00 -4.74
CA THR A 377 -19.15 -33.64 -4.87
C THR A 377 -19.29 -32.80 -6.14
N ASP A 378 -20.39 -32.95 -6.88
CA ASP A 378 -20.71 -32.22 -8.10
C ASP A 378 -20.83 -30.70 -7.88
N GLY A 379 -19.69 -30.04 -7.62
CA GLY A 379 -19.53 -28.63 -7.33
C GLY A 379 -18.36 -28.06 -8.12
N GLU A 380 -18.62 -26.96 -8.80
CA GLU A 380 -17.65 -26.15 -9.52
C GLU A 380 -17.43 -24.90 -8.68
N ASN A 381 -16.19 -24.68 -8.24
CA ASN A 381 -15.84 -23.57 -7.34
C ASN A 381 -16.19 -22.21 -7.97
N SER A 382 -17.20 -21.53 -7.42
CA SER A 382 -17.62 -20.20 -7.85
C SER A 382 -16.77 -19.09 -7.24
N SER A 383 -16.53 -17.99 -7.98
CA SER A 383 -16.11 -16.72 -7.36
C SER A 383 -17.16 -16.22 -6.39
N SER A 384 -16.74 -15.76 -5.23
CA SER A 384 -17.55 -14.93 -4.34
C SER A 384 -16.77 -13.68 -3.98
N GLY A 385 -17.41 -12.52 -4.03
CA GLY A 385 -16.81 -11.28 -3.54
C GLY A 385 -16.45 -11.42 -2.05
N LEU A 386 -15.47 -10.64 -1.58
CA LEU A 386 -15.03 -10.64 -0.17
C LEU A 386 -16.18 -10.36 0.81
N TYR A 387 -17.25 -9.75 0.32
CA TYR A 387 -18.49 -9.47 1.06
C TYR A 387 -19.51 -10.61 0.98
N GLU A 388 -19.63 -11.30 -0.15
CA GLU A 388 -20.50 -12.49 -0.26
C GLU A 388 -20.00 -13.60 0.67
N ILE A 389 -18.69 -13.72 0.85
CA ILE A 389 -18.04 -14.61 1.81
C ILE A 389 -18.62 -14.49 3.24
N TYR A 390 -18.92 -13.27 3.71
CA TYR A 390 -19.56 -13.04 5.02
C TYR A 390 -21.06 -13.39 5.04
N SER A 391 -21.69 -13.54 3.87
CA SER A 391 -23.09 -13.97 3.69
C SER A 391 -23.26 -15.45 3.35
N ILE A 392 -22.17 -16.17 3.07
CA ILE A 392 -22.19 -17.61 2.77
C ILE A 392 -22.68 -18.36 4.02
N ASN A 393 -23.82 -19.05 3.90
CA ASN A 393 -24.25 -20.03 4.89
C ASN A 393 -23.17 -21.13 4.98
N TYR A 394 -22.52 -21.25 6.14
CA TYR A 394 -21.37 -22.11 6.37
C TYR A 394 -21.57 -23.58 5.95
N GLN A 395 -22.81 -24.05 5.87
CA GLN A 395 -23.18 -25.38 5.35
C GLN A 395 -22.70 -25.66 3.90
N THR A 396 -22.15 -24.67 3.18
CA THR A 396 -21.61 -24.83 1.81
C THR A 396 -20.11 -25.14 1.72
N TYR A 397 -19.38 -25.19 2.83
CA TYR A 397 -17.97 -25.59 2.83
C TYR A 397 -17.83 -27.12 2.84
N TRP A 398 -16.70 -27.64 2.35
CA TRP A 398 -16.43 -29.07 2.41
C TRP A 398 -16.48 -29.57 3.88
N PRO A 399 -17.14 -30.71 4.18
CA PRO A 399 -17.15 -31.45 5.45
C PRO A 399 -16.01 -31.25 6.46
N VAL A 400 -14.77 -31.20 5.98
CA VAL A 400 -13.59 -31.14 6.84
C VAL A 400 -13.25 -29.70 7.23
N THR A 401 -13.43 -28.76 6.30
CA THR A 401 -13.44 -27.31 6.56
C THR A 401 -14.58 -26.94 7.51
N LEU A 402 -15.77 -27.54 7.34
CA LEU A 402 -16.86 -27.44 8.32
C LEU A 402 -16.45 -27.98 9.71
N SER A 403 -15.82 -29.15 9.77
CA SER A 403 -15.42 -29.76 11.05
C SER A 403 -14.39 -28.91 11.79
N ILE A 404 -13.39 -28.40 11.07
CA ILE A 404 -12.44 -27.37 11.50
C ILE A 404 -13.18 -26.18 12.13
N LEU A 405 -14.14 -25.60 11.40
CA LEU A 405 -14.79 -24.35 11.78
C LEU A 405 -15.72 -24.51 12.98
N PHE A 406 -16.30 -25.70 13.22
CA PHE A 406 -17.40 -25.86 14.20
C PHE A 406 -17.15 -26.82 15.36
N LYS A 407 -16.02 -27.52 15.42
CA LYS A 407 -15.72 -28.46 16.53
C LYS A 407 -14.28 -28.32 17.05
N ASP A 408 -14.13 -28.21 18.37
CA ASP A 408 -12.84 -27.96 19.04
C ASP A 408 -12.23 -29.26 19.60
N ASP A 409 -12.05 -30.27 18.75
CA ASP A 409 -11.62 -31.60 19.20
C ASP A 409 -10.26 -32.05 18.63
N ILE A 410 -9.53 -32.83 19.43
CA ILE A 410 -8.14 -33.23 19.18
C ILE A 410 -8.04 -34.10 17.91
N HIS A 411 -9.06 -34.91 17.64
CA HIS A 411 -9.08 -35.86 16.53
C HIS A 411 -9.03 -35.19 15.13
N ILE A 412 -9.38 -33.91 15.00
CA ILE A 412 -9.19 -33.16 13.74
C ILE A 412 -7.71 -33.19 13.33
N GLN A 413 -6.78 -32.87 14.24
CA GLN A 413 -5.34 -32.84 13.91
C GLN A 413 -4.82 -34.23 13.51
N GLU A 414 -5.33 -35.29 14.14
CA GLU A 414 -4.97 -36.68 13.82
C GLU A 414 -5.50 -37.13 12.46
N ILE A 415 -6.76 -36.78 12.14
CA ILE A 415 -7.37 -36.99 10.82
C ILE A 415 -6.57 -36.24 9.75
N TYR A 416 -6.22 -34.97 10.00
CA TYR A 416 -5.42 -34.15 9.09
C TYR A 416 -4.04 -34.76 8.84
N GLY A 417 -3.30 -35.13 9.89
CA GLY A 417 -2.01 -35.79 9.78
C GLY A 417 -2.09 -37.14 9.07
N TYR A 418 -3.18 -37.88 9.26
CA TYR A 418 -3.44 -39.14 8.55
C TYR A 418 -3.71 -38.91 7.06
N LEU A 419 -4.60 -37.99 6.69
CA LEU A 419 -4.88 -37.67 5.29
C LEU A 419 -3.62 -37.15 4.57
N ILE A 420 -2.86 -36.24 5.21
CA ILE A 420 -1.53 -35.80 4.75
C ILE A 420 -0.63 -36.97 4.41
N SER A 421 -0.42 -37.88 5.38
CA SER A 421 0.56 -38.96 5.25
C SER A 421 0.15 -40.05 4.25
N ASN A 422 -1.12 -40.08 3.83
CA ASN A 422 -1.63 -40.98 2.79
C ASN A 422 -1.76 -40.32 1.40
N GLY A 423 -1.30 -39.08 1.24
CA GLY A 423 -1.21 -38.41 -0.06
C GLY A 423 -2.45 -37.60 -0.45
N PHE A 424 -3.27 -37.21 0.52
CA PHE A 424 -4.46 -36.41 0.29
C PHE A 424 -4.10 -34.94 0.01
N ASN A 425 -4.54 -34.38 -1.11
CA ASN A 425 -4.22 -32.99 -1.47
C ASN A 425 -5.01 -31.97 -0.61
N ILE A 426 -4.39 -31.47 0.45
CA ILE A 426 -4.99 -30.47 1.35
C ILE A 426 -5.35 -29.13 0.66
N ARG A 427 -4.69 -28.76 -0.44
CA ARG A 427 -5.09 -27.55 -1.17
C ARG A 427 -6.44 -27.77 -1.87
N GLN A 428 -6.68 -28.97 -2.41
CA GLN A 428 -7.97 -29.37 -2.98
C GLN A 428 -9.07 -29.38 -1.89
N VAL A 429 -8.76 -29.90 -0.70
CA VAL A 429 -9.62 -29.89 0.51
C VAL A 429 -10.10 -28.48 0.88
N LEU A 430 -9.17 -27.53 0.88
CA LEU A 430 -9.43 -26.15 1.29
C LEU A 430 -10.01 -25.31 0.14
N SER A 431 -9.97 -25.80 -1.11
CA SER A 431 -10.51 -25.12 -2.28
C SER A 431 -11.94 -25.54 -2.65
N GLN A 432 -12.38 -26.74 -2.29
CA GLN A 432 -13.70 -27.27 -2.66
C GLN A 432 -14.85 -26.60 -1.88
N THR A 433 -15.80 -26.02 -2.63
CA THR A 433 -17.12 -25.59 -2.12
C THR A 433 -18.23 -26.46 -2.71
N SER A 434 -19.37 -26.59 -2.03
CA SER A 434 -20.44 -27.53 -2.43
C SER A 434 -21.47 -26.97 -3.42
N ARG A 435 -21.12 -25.92 -4.18
CA ARG A 435 -21.99 -25.32 -5.22
C ARG A 435 -21.47 -25.59 -6.64
N ARG A 436 -22.36 -25.60 -7.63
CA ARG A 436 -22.01 -25.57 -9.07
C ARG A 436 -22.03 -24.14 -9.59
N GLY A 437 -20.90 -23.66 -10.13
CA GLY A 437 -20.87 -22.75 -11.27
C GLY A 437 -19.60 -21.91 -11.40
N VAL A 438 -18.84 -22.15 -12.47
CA VAL A 438 -17.96 -21.17 -13.16
C VAL A 438 -16.84 -20.51 -12.33
N LEU A 439 -15.65 -21.15 -12.34
CA LEU A 439 -14.35 -20.45 -12.44
C LEU A 439 -13.24 -21.42 -12.85
N ASP A 440 -12.25 -20.94 -13.61
CA ASP A 440 -11.06 -21.71 -13.99
C ASP A 440 -9.93 -21.49 -12.98
N ALA A 441 -9.53 -22.56 -12.28
CA ALA A 441 -8.45 -22.52 -11.29
C ALA A 441 -7.08 -22.14 -11.88
N ARG A 442 -6.94 -22.10 -13.22
CA ARG A 442 -5.70 -21.73 -13.93
C ARG A 442 -5.48 -20.22 -14.04
N GLU A 443 -6.49 -19.39 -13.80
CA GLU A 443 -6.39 -17.92 -13.97
C GLU A 443 -5.99 -17.17 -12.69
N ILE A 444 -6.03 -17.80 -11.51
CA ILE A 444 -5.69 -17.17 -10.23
C ILE A 444 -4.54 -17.94 -9.56
N ILE A 445 -3.31 -17.45 -9.72
CA ILE A 445 -2.07 -18.09 -9.24
C ILE A 445 -1.81 -17.85 -7.74
N SER A 446 -2.87 -17.66 -6.95
CA SER A 446 -2.83 -17.40 -5.52
C SER A 446 -3.70 -18.41 -4.77
N VAL A 447 -3.44 -18.56 -3.46
CA VAL A 447 -4.20 -19.49 -2.61
C VAL A 447 -5.70 -19.20 -2.73
N PRO A 448 -6.56 -20.24 -2.84
CA PRO A 448 -8.01 -20.05 -2.81
C PRO A 448 -8.42 -19.15 -1.65
N GLN A 449 -9.25 -18.14 -1.93
CA GLN A 449 -9.73 -17.19 -0.91
C GLN A 449 -10.29 -17.92 0.33
N ALA A 450 -10.90 -19.10 0.14
CA ALA A 450 -11.38 -20.01 1.18
C ALA A 450 -10.37 -20.36 2.28
N LEU A 451 -9.05 -20.39 2.01
CA LEU A 451 -8.05 -20.56 3.09
C LEU A 451 -7.91 -19.28 3.93
N GLY A 452 -7.95 -18.12 3.27
CA GLY A 452 -8.09 -16.83 3.93
C GLY A 452 -9.36 -16.79 4.79
N VAL A 453 -10.51 -17.20 4.25
CA VAL A 453 -11.78 -17.29 5.00
C VAL A 453 -11.67 -18.22 6.21
N SER A 454 -11.06 -19.40 6.03
CA SER A 454 -10.86 -20.34 7.13
C SER A 454 -10.03 -19.73 8.26
N LEU A 455 -8.98 -18.96 7.94
CA LEU A 455 -8.18 -18.21 8.91
C LEU A 455 -8.94 -17.04 9.54
N LEU A 456 -9.69 -16.26 8.76
CA LEU A 456 -10.54 -15.16 9.24
C LEU A 456 -11.53 -15.66 10.29
N LEU A 457 -12.27 -16.73 9.97
CA LEU A 457 -13.21 -17.37 10.87
C LEU A 457 -12.52 -18.02 12.07
N SER A 458 -11.31 -18.58 11.92
CA SER A 458 -10.51 -19.10 13.05
C SER A 458 -10.14 -18.00 14.04
N ALA A 459 -9.77 -16.81 13.53
CA ALA A 459 -9.43 -15.65 14.34
C ALA A 459 -10.66 -15.05 15.04
N GLU A 460 -11.78 -14.94 14.32
CA GLU A 460 -13.08 -14.47 14.82
C GLU A 460 -13.65 -15.39 15.91
N THR A 461 -13.59 -16.71 15.70
CA THR A 461 -14.11 -17.71 16.65
C THR A 461 -13.15 -18.06 17.80
N GLY A 462 -11.95 -17.47 17.84
CA GLY A 462 -10.98 -17.69 18.92
C GLY A 462 -10.27 -19.06 18.90
N LYS A 463 -10.27 -19.76 17.76
CA LYS A 463 -9.73 -21.13 17.61
C LYS A 463 -8.21 -21.16 17.44
N GLU A 464 -7.49 -20.92 18.53
CA GLU A 464 -6.03 -20.78 18.50
C GLU A 464 -5.28 -22.01 17.95
N ASN A 465 -5.66 -23.23 18.37
CA ASN A 465 -5.00 -24.48 17.93
C ASN A 465 -5.04 -24.68 16.40
N LEU A 466 -6.13 -24.24 15.78
CA LEU A 466 -6.34 -24.29 14.33
C LEU A 466 -5.53 -23.21 13.63
N LEU A 467 -5.56 -21.98 14.15
CA LEU A 467 -4.74 -20.88 13.65
C LEU A 467 -3.24 -21.22 13.71
N GLN A 468 -2.75 -21.77 14.83
CA GLN A 468 -1.37 -22.26 14.97
C GLN A 468 -1.03 -23.36 13.95
N TYR A 469 -1.95 -24.28 13.68
CA TYR A 469 -1.74 -25.33 12.67
C TYR A 469 -1.69 -24.78 11.24
N LEU A 470 -2.59 -23.87 10.87
CA LEU A 470 -2.58 -23.20 9.57
C LEU A 470 -1.36 -22.28 9.40
N LEU A 471 -0.78 -21.80 10.50
CA LEU A 471 0.47 -21.02 10.52
C LEU A 471 1.75 -21.87 10.68
N SER A 472 1.63 -23.20 10.65
CA SER A 472 2.74 -24.14 10.86
C SER A 472 3.70 -24.24 9.65
N THR A 473 4.78 -24.99 9.82
CA THR A 473 5.85 -25.12 8.81
C THR A 473 5.38 -25.73 7.49
N GLU A 474 4.35 -26.56 7.57
CA GLU A 474 3.72 -27.29 6.49
C GLU A 474 3.04 -26.35 5.48
N PHE A 475 2.55 -25.19 5.95
CA PHE A 475 1.80 -24.20 5.17
C PHE A 475 2.59 -22.95 4.77
N ILE A 476 3.86 -22.81 5.16
CA ILE A 476 4.75 -21.69 4.77
C ILE A 476 4.81 -21.45 3.26
N ASN A 477 4.68 -22.51 2.47
CA ASN A 477 4.74 -22.46 1.01
C ASN A 477 3.38 -22.27 0.34
N VAL A 478 2.32 -22.12 1.13
CA VAL A 478 0.95 -21.88 0.65
C VAL A 478 0.75 -20.37 0.53
N PHE A 479 0.92 -19.61 1.60
CA PHE A 479 0.61 -18.18 1.66
C PHE A 479 1.55 -17.29 0.84
N ASP A 480 0.99 -16.17 0.37
CA ASP A 480 1.73 -15.02 -0.13
C ASP A 480 1.65 -13.80 0.83
N VAL A 481 2.14 -12.66 0.35
CA VAL A 481 2.15 -11.38 1.06
C VAL A 481 0.73 -10.83 1.32
N GLN A 482 -0.20 -10.99 0.37
CA GLN A 482 -1.53 -10.41 0.44
C GLN A 482 -2.43 -11.21 1.41
N HIS A 483 -2.37 -12.55 1.39
CA HIS A 483 -3.08 -13.36 2.41
C HIS A 483 -2.65 -12.99 3.82
N PHE A 484 -1.35 -12.76 4.03
CA PHE A 484 -0.82 -12.35 5.32
C PHE A 484 -1.30 -10.94 5.74
N LYS A 485 -1.29 -9.96 4.83
CA LYS A 485 -1.87 -8.62 5.09
C LYS A 485 -3.37 -8.72 5.48
N ILE A 486 -4.17 -9.50 4.74
CA ILE A 486 -5.61 -9.70 5.01
C ILE A 486 -5.83 -10.34 6.38
N LEU A 487 -5.09 -11.41 6.70
CA LEU A 487 -5.18 -12.09 8.00
C LEU A 487 -4.88 -11.12 9.15
N VAL A 488 -3.78 -10.38 9.06
CA VAL A 488 -3.35 -9.43 10.08
C VAL A 488 -4.39 -8.33 10.28
N TYR A 489 -4.90 -7.73 9.19
CA TYR A 489 -5.92 -6.69 9.28
C TYR A 489 -7.26 -7.16 9.86
N ALA A 490 -7.60 -8.44 9.71
CA ALA A 490 -8.75 -9.02 10.39
C ALA A 490 -8.48 -9.33 11.86
N VAL A 491 -7.31 -9.88 12.20
CA VAL A 491 -6.94 -10.15 13.60
C VAL A 491 -6.87 -8.84 14.40
N LEU A 492 -6.44 -7.72 13.79
CA LEU A 492 -6.56 -6.36 14.36
C LEU A 492 -8.01 -5.96 14.68
N ARG A 493 -9.00 -6.39 13.88
CA ARG A 493 -10.42 -6.07 14.09
C ARG A 493 -11.08 -6.95 15.14
N PHE A 494 -10.69 -8.22 15.22
CA PHE A 494 -11.43 -9.22 15.99
C PHE A 494 -10.74 -9.67 17.30
N ASN A 495 -9.41 -9.81 17.35
CA ASN A 495 -8.75 -10.49 18.47
C ASN A 495 -7.25 -10.12 18.64
N GLY A 496 -6.96 -9.12 19.48
CA GLY A 496 -5.60 -8.62 19.75
C GLY A 496 -4.57 -9.68 20.16
N PRO A 497 -4.83 -10.55 21.16
CA PRO A 497 -3.90 -11.60 21.60
C PRO A 497 -3.37 -12.52 20.48
N MET A 498 -4.19 -12.84 19.48
CA MET A 498 -3.79 -13.69 18.35
C MET A 498 -2.75 -13.02 17.43
N MET A 499 -2.59 -11.70 17.49
CA MET A 499 -1.65 -10.95 16.67
C MET A 499 -0.22 -11.46 16.84
N ARG A 500 0.18 -11.78 18.08
CA ARG A 500 1.50 -12.35 18.37
C ARG A 500 1.71 -13.65 17.62
N THR A 501 0.78 -14.59 17.75
CA THR A 501 0.83 -15.90 17.08
C THR A 501 0.92 -15.75 15.55
N VAL A 502 0.17 -14.81 14.97
CA VAL A 502 0.21 -14.51 13.52
C VAL A 502 1.56 -13.94 13.11
N LEU A 503 2.02 -12.85 13.76
CA LEU A 503 3.26 -12.16 13.38
C LEU A 503 4.53 -12.97 13.66
N THR A 504 4.59 -13.73 14.75
CA THR A 504 5.77 -14.55 15.09
C THR A 504 5.76 -15.93 14.44
N SER A 505 4.70 -16.29 13.71
CA SER A 505 4.66 -17.55 12.99
C SER A 505 5.72 -17.63 11.88
N PRO A 506 6.16 -18.84 11.51
CA PRO A 506 6.99 -19.03 10.32
C PRO A 506 6.33 -18.52 9.04
N VAL A 507 5.00 -18.66 8.90
CA VAL A 507 4.23 -18.09 7.78
C VAL A 507 4.37 -16.57 7.75
N GLY A 508 4.02 -15.90 8.85
CA GLY A 508 4.02 -14.44 8.93
C GLY A 508 5.41 -13.84 8.75
N THR A 509 6.43 -14.48 9.31
CA THR A 509 7.83 -14.06 9.13
C THR A 509 8.26 -14.18 7.66
N ASN A 510 7.99 -15.30 6.99
CA ASN A 510 8.35 -15.46 5.58
C ASN A 510 7.61 -14.43 4.69
N SER A 511 6.29 -14.31 4.82
CA SER A 511 5.48 -13.33 4.07
C SER A 511 5.88 -11.87 4.37
N PHE A 512 6.27 -11.55 5.60
CA PHE A 512 6.80 -10.21 5.93
C PHE A 512 8.17 -9.96 5.28
N LEU A 513 9.10 -10.91 5.35
CA LEU A 513 10.43 -10.77 4.74
C LEU A 513 10.37 -10.65 3.21
N GLN A 514 9.34 -11.22 2.55
CA GLN A 514 9.11 -11.03 1.11
C GLN A 514 8.76 -9.59 0.72
N MET A 515 8.16 -8.81 1.61
CA MET A 515 7.72 -7.44 1.32
C MET A 515 8.93 -6.53 1.04
N THR A 516 8.75 -5.56 0.14
CA THR A 516 9.74 -4.49 -0.08
C THR A 516 9.93 -3.68 1.22
N THR A 517 11.04 -2.96 1.34
CA THR A 517 11.33 -2.15 2.53
C THR A 517 10.18 -1.17 2.86
N SER A 518 9.62 -0.52 1.84
CA SER A 518 8.48 0.40 2.00
C SER A 518 7.19 -0.33 2.40
N GLN A 519 6.90 -1.50 1.82
CA GLN A 519 5.76 -2.32 2.21
C GLN A 519 5.89 -2.87 3.64
N ARG A 520 7.10 -3.20 4.11
CA ARG A 520 7.37 -3.62 5.48
C ARG A 520 7.12 -2.49 6.48
N PHE A 521 7.56 -1.27 6.15
CA PHE A 521 7.28 -0.08 6.95
C PHE A 521 5.78 0.21 7.04
N GLU A 522 5.10 0.31 5.89
CA GLU A 522 3.64 0.52 5.80
C GLU A 522 2.86 -0.53 6.61
N PHE A 523 3.23 -1.80 6.49
CA PHE A 523 2.62 -2.89 7.26
C PHE A 523 2.80 -2.71 8.76
N VAL A 524 4.03 -2.46 9.24
CA VAL A 524 4.30 -2.26 10.68
C VAL A 524 3.60 -1.01 11.21
N GLU A 525 3.52 0.06 10.41
CA GLU A 525 2.80 1.28 10.75
C GLU A 525 1.29 1.04 10.89
N ASN A 526 0.68 0.33 9.95
CA ASN A 526 -0.75 -0.01 10.02
C ASN A 526 -1.07 -0.92 11.23
N VAL A 527 -0.20 -1.89 11.55
CA VAL A 527 -0.37 -2.73 12.74
C VAL A 527 -0.17 -1.91 14.03
N TYR A 528 0.85 -1.05 14.09
CA TYR A 528 1.10 -0.20 15.26
C TYR A 528 -0.05 0.78 15.53
N ARG A 529 -0.56 1.46 14.48
CA ARG A 529 -1.70 2.37 14.60
C ARG A 529 -3.01 1.65 14.91
N GLY A 530 -3.24 0.48 14.32
CA GLY A 530 -4.49 -0.27 14.46
C GLY A 530 -4.63 -1.12 15.74
N SER A 531 -3.53 -1.39 16.45
CA SER A 531 -3.53 -2.35 17.58
C SER A 531 -3.86 -1.76 18.96
N PHE A 532 -4.20 -0.46 19.05
CA PHE A 532 -4.71 0.23 20.25
C PHE A 532 -4.15 -0.27 21.60
N GLN A 533 -2.83 -0.11 21.81
CA GLN A 533 -2.10 -0.49 23.04
C GLN A 533 -2.08 -2.00 23.38
N SER A 534 -2.44 -2.91 22.46
CA SER A 534 -2.30 -4.36 22.68
C SER A 534 -0.83 -4.74 22.95
N SER A 535 -0.53 -5.17 24.17
CA SER A 535 0.83 -5.57 24.58
C SER A 535 1.38 -6.69 23.70
N ASP A 536 0.55 -7.68 23.33
CA ASP A 536 0.95 -8.79 22.48
C ASP A 536 1.34 -8.35 21.06
N ALA A 537 0.59 -7.41 20.48
CA ALA A 537 0.93 -6.84 19.16
C ALA A 537 2.21 -6.01 19.23
N LEU A 538 2.37 -5.19 20.28
CA LEU A 538 3.57 -4.36 20.47
C LEU A 538 4.82 -5.21 20.76
N GLU A 539 4.73 -6.24 21.61
CA GLU A 539 5.81 -7.20 21.84
C GLU A 539 6.21 -7.93 20.56
N ALA A 540 5.24 -8.29 19.71
CA ALA A 540 5.50 -8.90 18.41
C ALA A 540 6.16 -7.93 17.43
N LEU A 541 5.72 -6.67 17.36
CA LEU A 541 6.36 -5.63 16.53
C LEU A 541 7.75 -5.22 17.04
N ALA A 542 8.03 -5.36 18.34
CA ALA A 542 9.37 -5.17 18.91
C ALA A 542 10.25 -6.42 18.82
N SER A 543 9.75 -7.52 18.22
CA SER A 543 10.55 -8.70 17.90
C SER A 543 11.32 -8.52 16.59
N LYS A 544 12.44 -9.26 16.45
CA LYS A 544 13.51 -9.12 15.45
C LYS A 544 13.11 -8.42 14.14
N TYR A 545 12.33 -9.09 13.30
CA TYR A 545 12.13 -8.67 11.91
C TYR A 545 11.33 -7.37 11.77
N TYR A 546 10.41 -7.12 12.71
CA TYR A 546 9.54 -5.94 12.72
C TYR A 546 10.21 -4.74 13.41
N ALA A 547 11.11 -5.01 14.37
CA ALA A 547 11.77 -3.99 15.19
C ALA A 547 12.48 -2.86 14.40
N PRO A 548 13.22 -3.10 13.28
CA PRO A 548 13.79 -2.02 12.47
C PRO A 548 12.73 -1.01 11.98
N TYR A 549 11.56 -1.51 11.60
CA TYR A 549 10.46 -0.72 11.06
C TYR A 549 9.66 -0.05 12.17
N LEU A 550 9.48 -0.72 13.31
CA LEU A 550 8.90 -0.12 14.50
C LEU A 550 9.78 1.04 15.01
N LEU A 551 11.10 0.90 14.98
CA LEU A 551 12.02 1.98 15.36
C LEU A 551 11.89 3.20 14.45
N LEU A 552 11.60 3.06 13.15
CA LEU A 552 11.34 4.20 12.26
C LEU A 552 10.08 5.00 12.66
N ILE A 553 9.11 4.37 13.30
CA ILE A 553 7.91 5.02 13.85
C ILE A 553 8.24 5.63 15.22
N LEU A 554 8.86 4.86 16.12
CA LEU A 554 9.20 5.31 17.47
C LEU A 554 10.26 6.42 17.49
N THR A 555 11.04 6.61 16.42
CA THR A 555 11.99 7.73 16.24
C THR A 555 11.39 8.96 15.56
N GLU A 556 10.13 8.91 15.10
CA GLU A 556 9.44 10.13 14.69
C GLU A 556 9.35 11.10 15.88
N ARG A 557 9.68 12.37 15.64
CA ARG A 557 9.84 13.41 16.67
C ARG A 557 8.71 13.40 17.70
N ASP A 558 7.47 13.43 17.23
CA ASP A 558 6.30 13.63 18.06
C ASP A 558 5.94 12.38 18.86
N TYR A 559 6.36 11.19 18.42
CA TYR A 559 6.28 9.96 19.20
C TYR A 559 7.42 9.89 20.21
N PHE A 560 8.67 10.01 19.76
CA PHE A 560 9.85 9.89 20.63
C PHE A 560 9.85 10.90 21.79
N MET A 561 9.45 12.14 21.51
CA MET A 561 9.37 13.19 22.55
C MET A 561 8.25 12.96 23.56
N LYS A 562 7.22 12.17 23.22
CA LYS A 562 6.14 11.77 24.14
C LYS A 562 6.45 10.49 24.92
N LEU A 563 7.49 9.72 24.54
CA LEU A 563 7.88 8.52 25.28
C LEU A 563 8.30 8.86 26.72
N THR A 564 7.58 8.28 27.67
CA THR A 564 7.89 8.24 29.11
C THR A 564 8.47 6.89 29.51
N ASP A 565 7.97 5.80 28.92
CA ASP A 565 8.51 4.45 29.01
C ASP A 565 9.29 4.10 27.73
N PHE A 566 10.52 3.61 27.91
CA PHE A 566 11.41 3.17 26.83
C PHE A 566 11.47 1.64 26.71
N THR A 567 10.66 0.87 27.44
CA THR A 567 10.69 -0.60 27.43
C THR A 567 10.50 -1.15 26.01
N LEU A 568 9.46 -0.72 25.30
CA LEU A 568 9.21 -1.14 23.91
C LEU A 568 10.33 -0.72 22.94
N TYR A 569 10.83 0.51 23.09
CA TYR A 569 11.91 1.07 22.27
C TYR A 569 13.22 0.31 22.48
N ASN A 570 13.56 0.00 23.73
CA ASN A 570 14.74 -0.78 24.10
C ASN A 570 14.63 -2.23 23.65
N GLN A 571 13.45 -2.86 23.77
CA GLN A 571 13.20 -4.20 23.23
C GLN A 571 13.39 -4.24 21.71
N ALA A 572 12.92 -3.22 20.98
CA ALA A 572 13.14 -3.11 19.55
C ALA A 572 14.63 -2.88 19.20
N ILE A 573 15.36 -2.05 19.97
CA ILE A 573 16.82 -1.89 19.83
C ILE A 573 17.56 -3.21 20.06
N ASP A 574 17.24 -3.93 21.14
CA ASP A 574 17.97 -5.15 21.53
C ASP A 574 17.73 -6.32 20.54
N ASN A 575 16.65 -6.23 19.76
CA ASN A 575 16.26 -7.16 18.69
C ASN A 575 16.68 -6.71 17.28
N LEU A 576 17.16 -5.47 17.09
CA LEU A 576 17.58 -4.92 15.80
C LEU A 576 18.75 -5.72 15.19
N SER A 577 18.59 -6.20 13.95
CA SER A 577 19.71 -6.79 13.20
C SER A 577 20.46 -5.72 12.40
N ILE A 578 21.79 -5.84 12.35
CA ILE A 578 22.65 -4.94 11.55
C ILE A 578 22.30 -5.02 10.07
N LEU A 579 21.90 -6.22 9.59
CA LEU A 579 21.51 -6.44 8.19
C LEU A 579 20.26 -5.65 7.80
N GLU A 580 19.21 -5.67 8.64
CA GLU A 580 17.97 -4.94 8.33
C GLU A 580 18.19 -3.43 8.43
N LEU A 581 19.05 -2.99 9.37
CA LEU A 581 19.50 -1.59 9.41
C LEU A 581 20.29 -1.19 8.16
N GLU A 582 21.15 -2.06 7.62
CA GLU A 582 21.80 -1.87 6.30
C GLU A 582 20.79 -1.85 5.14
N GLN A 583 19.65 -2.55 5.23
CA GLN A 583 18.60 -2.49 4.21
C GLN A 583 17.81 -1.18 4.28
N LEU A 584 17.48 -0.70 5.48
CA LEU A 584 16.90 0.63 5.67
C LEU A 584 17.83 1.72 5.11
N ALA A 585 19.14 1.62 5.38
CA ALA A 585 20.19 2.51 4.87
C ALA A 585 20.35 2.52 3.34
N LYS A 586 19.83 1.50 2.63
CA LYS A 586 19.85 1.44 1.16
C LYS A 586 18.67 2.21 0.54
N SER A 587 17.68 2.63 1.32
CA SER A 587 16.47 3.31 0.85
C SER A 587 16.49 4.80 1.24
N SER A 588 16.56 5.66 0.22
CA SER A 588 16.63 7.13 0.37
C SER A 588 15.48 7.73 1.19
N ASP A 589 14.34 7.05 1.25
CA ASP A 589 13.12 7.50 1.92
C ASP A 589 13.29 7.64 3.46
N TYR A 590 14.31 7.00 4.04
CA TYR A 590 14.56 7.01 5.48
C TYR A 590 15.76 7.87 5.90
N ASP A 591 16.60 8.34 4.97
CA ASP A 591 17.78 9.15 5.28
C ASP A 591 17.40 10.44 6.04
N GLU A 592 16.37 11.15 5.57
CA GLU A 592 15.88 12.37 6.23
C GLU A 592 15.29 12.09 7.61
N ARG A 593 14.62 10.94 7.81
CA ARG A 593 14.07 10.52 9.11
C ARG A 593 15.20 10.29 10.13
N PHE A 594 16.25 9.56 9.76
CA PHE A 594 17.41 9.36 10.63
C PHE A 594 18.16 10.68 10.92
N LEU A 595 18.37 11.53 9.92
CA LEU A 595 19.01 12.83 10.11
C LEU A 595 18.19 13.76 11.02
N ALA A 596 16.86 13.77 10.88
CA ALA A 596 15.97 14.51 11.77
C ALA A 596 16.08 13.98 13.21
N PHE A 597 16.01 12.66 13.40
CA PHE A 597 16.20 12.02 14.71
C PHE A 597 17.53 12.40 15.36
N PHE A 598 18.65 12.35 14.63
CA PHE A 598 19.97 12.71 15.15
C PHE A 598 20.02 14.16 15.64
N ARG A 599 19.46 15.10 14.87
CA ARG A 599 19.36 16.51 15.28
C ARG A 599 18.54 16.67 16.56
N TYR A 600 17.44 15.93 16.71
CA TYR A 600 16.64 15.99 17.93
C TYR A 600 17.40 15.46 19.14
N ILE A 601 18.07 14.31 19.03
CA ILE A 601 18.86 13.73 20.14
C ILE A 601 20.04 14.62 20.53
N ASP A 602 20.69 15.28 19.58
CA ASP A 602 21.84 16.13 19.87
C ASP A 602 21.44 17.41 20.65
N ILE A 603 20.29 18.00 20.34
CA ILE A 603 19.76 19.19 21.02
C ILE A 603 19.35 18.93 22.49
N LEU A 604 19.05 17.70 22.88
CA LEU A 604 18.63 17.36 24.24
C LEU A 604 19.76 17.53 25.28
N ASP A 605 19.38 17.75 26.54
CA ASP A 605 20.33 17.76 27.65
C ASP A 605 20.92 16.36 27.88
N VAL A 606 22.19 16.28 28.29
CA VAL A 606 22.88 15.01 28.59
C VAL A 606 22.19 14.23 29.72
N THR A 607 21.47 14.92 30.60
CA THR A 607 20.68 14.33 31.68
C THR A 607 19.31 13.81 31.24
N ASP A 608 18.84 14.10 30.03
CA ASP A 608 17.54 13.60 29.55
C ASP A 608 17.63 12.09 29.21
N PRO A 609 16.77 11.23 29.79
CA PRO A 609 16.70 9.82 29.40
C PRO A 609 16.41 9.63 27.90
N LYS A 610 15.73 10.57 27.23
CA LYS A 610 15.55 10.57 25.77
C LYS A 610 16.89 10.64 25.03
N LYS A 611 17.82 11.50 25.48
CA LYS A 611 19.16 11.58 24.88
C LYS A 611 19.91 10.28 25.06
N THR A 612 19.91 9.74 26.28
CA THR A 612 20.59 8.48 26.61
C THR A 612 20.06 7.29 25.79
N ASN A 613 18.73 7.11 25.71
CA ASN A 613 18.14 6.02 24.92
C ASN A 613 18.30 6.25 23.42
N GLY A 614 18.14 7.49 22.94
CA GLY A 614 18.37 7.84 21.53
C GLY A 614 19.81 7.57 21.08
N GLN A 615 20.79 7.95 21.90
CA GLN A 615 22.21 7.70 21.65
C GLN A 615 22.55 6.21 21.47
N ARG A 616 21.82 5.27 22.12
CA ARG A 616 22.00 3.83 21.88
C ARG A 616 21.74 3.46 20.41
N LEU A 617 20.66 3.97 19.82
CA LEU A 617 20.33 3.73 18.41
C LEU A 617 21.31 4.47 17.49
N ILE A 618 21.68 5.71 17.83
CA ILE A 618 22.70 6.45 17.06
C ILE A 618 24.01 5.68 17.01
N GLN A 619 24.46 5.11 18.13
CA GLN A 619 25.70 4.32 18.18
C GLN A 619 25.60 3.09 17.26
N LEU A 620 24.50 2.33 17.32
CA LEU A 620 24.27 1.18 16.41
C LEU A 620 24.26 1.59 14.93
N ILE A 621 23.75 2.79 14.61
CA ILE A 621 23.79 3.34 13.26
C ILE A 621 25.21 3.80 12.87
N GLN A 622 25.99 4.36 13.81
CA GLN A 622 27.38 4.77 13.56
C GLN A 622 28.35 3.59 13.39
N GLU A 623 28.06 2.45 14.00
CA GLU A 623 28.80 1.20 13.81
C GLU A 623 28.61 0.63 12.38
N ASN A 624 27.55 1.02 11.68
CA ASN A 624 27.30 0.68 10.28
C ASN A 624 28.18 1.53 9.33
N GLN A 625 29.08 0.86 8.60
CA GLN A 625 30.09 1.52 7.75
C GLN A 625 29.49 2.41 6.65
N LYS A 626 28.28 2.11 6.15
CA LYS A 626 27.60 2.94 5.13
C LYS A 626 27.04 4.22 5.74
N PHE A 627 26.30 4.09 6.84
CA PHE A 627 25.76 5.24 7.56
C PHE A 627 26.87 6.16 8.04
N ARG A 628 28.01 5.62 8.49
CA ARG A 628 29.18 6.44 8.84
C ARG A 628 29.69 7.27 7.66
N ALA A 629 29.85 6.69 6.47
CA ALA A 629 30.30 7.44 5.29
C ALA A 629 29.28 8.52 4.86
N PHE A 630 27.98 8.24 4.98
CA PHE A 630 26.91 9.21 4.73
C PHE A 630 26.89 10.33 5.78
N LEU A 631 26.97 9.98 7.07
CA LEU A 631 27.05 10.93 8.18
C LEU A 631 28.28 11.83 8.08
N ASP A 632 29.46 11.27 7.80
CA ASP A 632 30.70 12.03 7.60
C ASP A 632 30.62 13.01 6.40
N GLN A 633 29.66 12.82 5.48
CA GLN A 633 29.39 13.73 4.36
C GLN A 633 28.30 14.75 4.73
N THR A 634 27.22 14.33 5.39
CA THR A 634 26.10 15.22 5.78
C THR A 634 26.46 16.13 6.95
N LEU A 635 27.21 15.65 7.93
CA LEU A 635 27.70 16.48 9.05
C LEU A 635 28.62 17.59 8.53
N LYS A 636 29.49 17.32 7.55
CA LYS A 636 30.29 18.37 6.89
C LYS A 636 29.45 19.40 6.13
N ILE A 637 28.32 19.00 5.55
CA ILE A 637 27.38 19.95 4.95
C ILE A 637 26.75 20.83 6.04
N LEU A 638 26.35 20.23 7.17
CA LEU A 638 25.74 20.96 8.30
C LEU A 638 26.72 21.87 9.04
N GLU A 639 27.97 21.46 9.22
CA GLU A 639 29.05 22.30 9.77
C GLU A 639 29.28 23.52 8.87
N ASN A 640 29.39 23.32 7.55
CA ASN A 640 29.51 24.42 6.59
C ASN A 640 28.29 25.35 6.59
N ASP A 641 27.06 24.80 6.62
CA ASP A 641 25.82 25.58 6.67
C ASP A 641 25.67 26.35 7.99
N SER A 642 26.22 25.87 9.12
CA SER A 642 26.25 26.63 10.38
C SER A 642 27.27 27.76 10.36
N ILE A 643 28.46 27.54 9.77
CA ILE A 643 29.52 28.56 9.66
C ILE A 643 29.04 29.74 8.81
N VAL A 644 28.23 29.48 7.77
CA VAL A 644 27.64 30.51 6.89
C VAL A 644 26.62 31.42 7.60
N GLN A 645 26.14 31.09 8.81
CA GLN A 645 25.18 31.94 9.53
C GLN A 645 25.80 32.88 10.58
N ASP A 646 27.05 32.65 11.00
CA ASP A 646 27.71 33.39 12.10
C ASP A 646 28.85 34.33 11.65
N GLU A 647 29.22 34.37 10.36
CA GLU A 647 30.22 35.30 9.84
C GLU A 647 29.59 36.64 9.36
N PRO A 648 30.09 37.81 9.80
CA PRO A 648 29.63 39.11 9.28
C PRO A 648 30.06 39.32 7.82
N GLU A 649 29.19 39.93 7.01
CA GLU A 649 29.26 39.97 5.54
C GLU A 649 30.54 40.56 4.91
N GLU A 650 31.42 41.22 5.67
CA GLU A 650 32.60 41.92 5.14
C GLU A 650 33.73 41.01 4.63
N GLU A 651 33.85 39.75 5.08
CA GLU A 651 35.00 38.88 4.71
C GLU A 651 34.76 37.92 3.51
N ILE A 652 33.50 37.75 3.07
CA ILE A 652 33.10 36.77 2.04
C ILE A 652 33.69 37.09 0.64
N THR A 653 34.08 38.34 0.38
CA THR A 653 34.55 38.77 -0.97
C THR A 653 35.97 38.36 -1.36
N ARG A 654 36.73 37.62 -0.53
CA ARG A 654 38.17 37.36 -0.79
C ARG A 654 38.68 35.92 -0.90
N LYS A 655 37.91 34.87 -0.64
CA LYS A 655 38.44 33.48 -0.70
C LYS A 655 37.48 32.41 -1.25
N VAL A 656 37.13 32.49 -2.54
CA VAL A 656 36.72 31.28 -3.30
C VAL A 656 37.39 31.24 -4.67
N GLN A 657 38.56 30.60 -4.75
CA GLN A 657 39.13 30.08 -5.99
C GLN A 657 39.53 28.62 -5.79
N ASN A 658 38.63 27.69 -6.10
CA ASN A 658 38.93 26.26 -6.28
C ASN A 658 37.96 25.67 -7.32
N PRO A 659 38.30 25.69 -8.63
CA PRO A 659 37.42 25.24 -9.70
C PRO A 659 37.66 23.76 -10.05
N SER A 660 37.22 22.84 -9.18
CA SER A 660 37.10 21.41 -9.53
C SER A 660 36.18 20.69 -8.57
N ILE A 661 35.43 19.70 -9.08
CA ILE A 661 34.37 18.96 -8.37
C ILE A 661 33.09 19.78 -8.19
N ASN A 662 32.37 19.99 -9.30
CA ASN A 662 30.91 20.07 -9.28
C ASN A 662 30.35 19.66 -10.65
N LYS A 663 30.17 18.35 -10.86
CA LYS A 663 29.17 17.84 -11.81
C LYS A 663 27.82 17.76 -11.09
N HIS A 664 27.29 18.91 -10.68
CA HIS A 664 25.87 18.98 -10.41
C HIS A 664 25.12 19.00 -11.74
N SER A 665 24.01 18.28 -11.78
CA SER A 665 23.04 18.35 -12.87
C SER A 665 22.75 19.81 -13.22
N GLU A 666 22.68 20.11 -14.52
CA GLU A 666 22.20 21.41 -14.98
C GLU A 666 20.81 21.62 -14.38
N LYS A 667 20.69 22.56 -13.45
CA LYS A 667 19.39 22.98 -12.94
C LYS A 667 18.70 23.74 -14.08
N THR A 668 17.80 23.05 -14.78
CA THR A 668 16.92 23.62 -15.80
C THR A 668 16.31 24.90 -15.24
N GLN A 669 16.37 26.01 -15.99
CA GLN A 669 15.92 27.28 -15.45
C GLN A 669 14.39 27.31 -15.44
N ILE A 670 13.78 27.90 -14.40
CA ILE A 670 12.30 27.93 -14.25
C ILE A 670 11.60 28.61 -15.44
N LYS A 671 12.30 29.50 -16.15
CA LYS A 671 11.83 30.12 -17.40
C LYS A 671 11.61 29.12 -18.56
N ASP A 672 12.22 27.94 -18.48
CA ASP A 672 12.14 26.87 -19.49
C ASP A 672 10.93 25.93 -19.23
N ILE A 673 10.10 26.22 -18.21
CA ILE A 673 8.90 25.44 -17.88
C ILE A 673 7.84 25.62 -18.96
N ASN A 674 7.86 24.69 -19.92
CA ASN A 674 6.81 24.56 -20.91
C ASN A 674 5.58 23.89 -20.26
N ILE A 675 4.64 24.72 -19.78
CA ILE A 675 3.37 24.27 -19.18
C ILE A 675 2.55 23.44 -20.20
N ASP A 676 2.58 23.80 -21.48
CA ASP A 676 1.89 23.04 -22.52
C ASP A 676 2.46 21.60 -22.63
N ASN A 677 3.75 21.37 -22.38
CA ASN A 677 4.30 19.99 -22.32
C ASN A 677 3.72 19.19 -21.15
N LEU A 678 3.58 19.77 -19.95
CA LEU A 678 2.95 19.12 -18.81
C LEU A 678 1.49 18.80 -19.12
N LEU A 679 0.76 19.76 -19.70
CA LEU A 679 -0.63 19.56 -20.11
C LEU A 679 -0.76 18.53 -21.23
N ASN A 680 0.17 18.50 -22.19
CA ASN A 680 0.23 17.47 -23.23
C ASN A 680 0.48 16.08 -22.64
N CYS A 681 1.33 15.94 -21.61
CA CYS A 681 1.49 14.67 -20.89
C CYS A 681 0.17 14.25 -20.22
N ILE A 682 -0.53 15.17 -19.55
CA ILE A 682 -1.79 14.86 -18.89
C ILE A 682 -2.90 14.50 -19.91
N THR A 683 -3.07 15.28 -20.97
CA THR A 683 -4.12 15.06 -21.98
C THR A 683 -3.84 13.86 -22.89
N SER A 684 -2.58 13.44 -23.06
CA SER A 684 -2.20 12.21 -23.78
C SER A 684 -2.15 10.94 -22.93
N ASN A 685 -2.57 11.04 -21.66
CA ASN A 685 -2.54 9.96 -20.65
C ASN A 685 -1.13 9.50 -20.19
N ASP A 686 -0.08 10.30 -20.45
CA ASP A 686 1.28 10.06 -19.95
C ASP A 686 1.47 10.57 -18.50
N SER A 687 0.93 9.80 -17.55
CA SER A 687 1.07 10.11 -16.13
C SER A 687 2.53 10.09 -15.65
N GLN A 688 3.41 9.26 -16.23
CA GLN A 688 4.82 9.20 -15.82
C GLN A 688 5.62 10.40 -16.34
N GLY A 689 5.37 10.85 -17.57
CA GLY A 689 5.92 12.09 -18.10
C GLY A 689 5.51 13.30 -17.26
N ALA A 690 4.24 13.37 -16.85
CA ALA A 690 3.75 14.41 -15.93
C ALA A 690 4.45 14.34 -14.55
N ILE A 691 4.59 13.15 -13.95
CA ILE A 691 5.31 12.97 -12.67
C ILE A 691 6.80 13.36 -12.79
N ASN A 692 7.47 12.95 -13.88
CA ASN A 692 8.86 13.30 -14.16
C ASN A 692 9.03 14.82 -14.32
N PHE A 693 8.06 15.49 -14.97
CA PHE A 693 8.04 16.95 -15.09
C PHE A 693 7.88 17.62 -13.71
N LEU A 694 6.84 17.27 -12.94
CA LEU A 694 6.57 17.87 -11.63
C LEU A 694 7.70 17.65 -10.62
N SER A 695 8.33 16.48 -10.63
CA SER A 695 9.48 16.16 -9.76
C SER A 695 10.77 16.90 -10.16
N THR A 696 10.96 17.18 -11.45
CA THR A 696 12.12 17.95 -11.95
C THR A 696 12.09 19.40 -11.47
N TYR A 697 10.93 20.06 -11.56
CA TYR A 697 10.84 21.51 -11.33
C TYR A 697 10.60 21.93 -9.86
N ARG A 698 10.33 20.99 -8.94
CA ARG A 698 10.10 21.25 -7.49
C ARG A 698 9.17 22.44 -7.22
N LEU A 699 8.12 22.54 -8.01
CA LEU A 699 7.14 23.63 -7.98
C LEU A 699 6.55 23.73 -6.58
N SER A 700 6.76 24.87 -5.89
CA SER A 700 6.29 25.06 -4.51
C SER A 700 4.76 25.12 -4.40
N ASP A 701 4.10 25.24 -5.55
CA ASP A 701 2.82 25.90 -5.71
C ASP A 701 1.99 25.21 -6.82
N LEU A 702 1.89 23.86 -6.77
CA LEU A 702 1.11 23.06 -7.75
C LEU A 702 -0.34 23.55 -7.94
N GLN A 703 -0.94 24.09 -6.90
CA GLN A 703 -2.28 24.69 -6.88
C GLN A 703 -2.49 25.82 -7.91
N PHE A 704 -1.42 26.44 -8.43
CA PHE A 704 -1.48 27.50 -9.44
C PHE A 704 -1.40 26.99 -10.88
N PHE A 705 -1.03 25.72 -11.09
CA PHE A 705 -0.97 25.13 -12.43
C PHE A 705 -2.38 24.81 -12.91
N LYS A 706 -3.00 25.82 -13.51
CA LYS A 706 -4.22 25.70 -14.30
C LYS A 706 -3.87 25.28 -15.73
N GLY A 707 -4.80 24.67 -16.44
CA GLY A 707 -4.57 24.24 -17.81
C GLY A 707 -4.70 25.35 -18.85
N SER A 708 -4.55 24.98 -20.12
CA SER A 708 -4.63 25.91 -21.25
C SER A 708 -6.06 26.41 -21.44
N ALA A 709 -6.21 27.72 -21.68
CA ALA A 709 -7.50 28.32 -22.03
C ALA A 709 -8.04 27.86 -23.41
N GLN A 710 -7.21 27.21 -24.22
CA GLN A 710 -7.58 26.68 -25.54
C GLN A 710 -8.29 25.33 -25.47
N VAL A 711 -8.20 24.62 -24.34
CA VAL A 711 -8.81 23.30 -24.14
C VAL A 711 -9.95 23.45 -23.14
N SER A 712 -11.13 22.91 -23.49
CA SER A 712 -12.29 22.88 -22.61
C SER A 712 -12.77 21.45 -22.38
N LEU A 713 -13.25 21.22 -21.17
CA LEU A 713 -13.83 19.97 -20.71
C LEU A 713 -15.34 20.15 -20.56
N SER A 714 -16.15 19.20 -21.04
CA SER A 714 -17.57 19.17 -20.68
C SER A 714 -17.70 18.66 -19.24
N ILE A 715 -18.26 19.48 -18.36
CA ILE A 715 -18.52 19.12 -16.96
C ILE A 715 -19.99 19.31 -16.65
N TYR A 716 -20.54 18.42 -15.86
CA TYR A 716 -21.82 18.69 -15.21
C TYR A 716 -21.61 19.68 -14.06
N LYS A 717 -22.43 20.71 -13.95
CA LYS A 717 -22.44 21.68 -12.85
C LYS A 717 -23.75 21.57 -12.07
N LEU A 718 -23.69 21.65 -10.74
CA LEU A 718 -24.87 21.64 -9.89
C LEU A 718 -25.66 22.95 -10.07
N HIS A 719 -26.93 22.85 -10.48
CA HIS A 719 -27.84 24.00 -10.52
C HIS A 719 -28.57 24.14 -9.18
N GLU A 720 -28.05 25.01 -8.30
CA GLU A 720 -28.45 25.11 -6.89
C GLU A 720 -29.98 25.23 -6.69
N ASN A 721 -30.67 25.99 -7.56
CA ASN A 721 -32.12 26.20 -7.47
C ASN A 721 -32.97 24.99 -7.91
N GLN A 722 -32.42 24.03 -8.66
CA GLN A 722 -33.17 22.88 -9.19
C GLN A 722 -32.74 21.55 -8.56
N ARG A 723 -31.64 21.52 -7.80
CA ARG A 723 -31.00 20.29 -7.27
C ARG A 723 -30.60 19.28 -8.36
N ASP A 724 -30.48 19.75 -9.60
CA ASP A 724 -30.19 18.96 -10.80
C ASP A 724 -28.86 19.39 -11.43
N PHE A 725 -28.36 18.63 -12.41
CA PHE A 725 -27.06 18.85 -13.03
C PHE A 725 -27.20 19.29 -14.50
N ILE A 726 -26.49 20.37 -14.87
CA ILE A 726 -26.50 20.92 -16.22
C ILE A 726 -25.11 20.73 -16.83
N GLU A 727 -25.06 20.25 -18.07
CA GLU A 727 -23.81 20.12 -18.83
C GLU A 727 -23.28 21.50 -19.26
N THR A 728 -22.01 21.77 -18.98
CA THR A 728 -21.34 23.06 -19.22
C THR A 728 -19.91 22.83 -19.69
N ASN A 729 -19.46 23.57 -20.70
CA ASN A 729 -18.06 23.51 -21.13
C ASN A 729 -17.22 24.49 -20.30
N VAL A 730 -16.22 23.97 -19.59
CA VAL A 730 -15.30 24.75 -18.75
C VAL A 730 -13.88 24.63 -19.29
N ALA A 731 -13.22 25.77 -19.51
CA ALA A 731 -11.83 25.80 -19.95
C ALA A 731 -10.90 25.19 -18.89
N HIS A 732 -9.85 24.46 -19.31
CA HIS A 732 -8.88 23.91 -18.35
C HIS A 732 -8.16 25.01 -17.55
N SER A 733 -8.11 26.25 -18.06
CA SER A 733 -7.65 27.43 -17.31
C SER A 733 -8.49 27.80 -16.09
N SER A 734 -9.66 27.17 -15.91
CA SER A 734 -10.50 27.28 -14.71
C SER A 734 -10.39 26.06 -13.78
N LEU A 735 -9.69 25.00 -14.19
CA LEU A 735 -9.48 23.78 -13.41
C LEU A 735 -8.06 23.74 -12.84
N ASN A 736 -7.90 23.20 -11.63
CA ASN A 736 -6.57 22.93 -11.07
C ASN A 736 -5.99 21.61 -11.63
N ILE A 737 -4.67 21.41 -11.53
CA ILE A 737 -3.99 20.23 -12.07
C ILE A 737 -4.54 18.89 -11.52
N LEU A 738 -5.02 18.86 -10.27
CA LEU A 738 -5.63 17.68 -9.66
C LEU A 738 -6.98 17.34 -10.32
N GLN A 739 -7.81 18.34 -10.58
CA GLN A 739 -9.09 18.20 -11.31
C GLN A 739 -8.88 17.72 -12.74
N ILE A 740 -7.86 18.26 -13.43
CA ILE A 740 -7.48 17.79 -14.77
C ILE A 740 -7.00 16.33 -14.70
N ALA A 741 -6.13 15.97 -13.74
CA ALA A 741 -5.67 14.59 -13.55
C ALA A 741 -6.84 13.61 -13.25
N CYS A 742 -7.85 14.04 -12.50
CA CYS A 742 -9.08 13.27 -12.27
C CYS A 742 -9.91 13.08 -13.55
N ALA A 743 -10.08 14.15 -14.34
CA ALA A 743 -10.80 14.10 -15.62
C ALA A 743 -10.14 13.20 -16.67
N TYR A 744 -8.80 13.09 -16.64
CA TYR A 744 -8.03 12.19 -17.50
C TYR A 744 -7.74 10.82 -16.85
N ASN A 745 -8.39 10.47 -15.74
CA ASN A 745 -8.26 9.17 -15.05
C ASN A 745 -6.81 8.78 -14.69
N GLN A 746 -5.97 9.75 -14.34
CA GLN A 746 -4.54 9.52 -14.06
C GLN A 746 -4.28 9.16 -12.59
N LEU A 747 -4.63 7.94 -12.18
CA LEU A 747 -4.50 7.48 -10.77
C LEU A 747 -3.10 7.70 -10.19
N ASN A 748 -2.04 7.40 -10.96
CA ASN A 748 -0.66 7.60 -10.52
C ASN A 748 -0.33 9.08 -10.29
N LEU A 749 -0.79 9.98 -11.16
CA LEU A 749 -0.55 11.42 -11.01
C LEU A 749 -1.36 11.99 -9.83
N VAL A 750 -2.62 11.56 -9.64
CA VAL A 750 -3.42 11.94 -8.46
C VAL A 750 -2.75 11.49 -7.16
N SER A 751 -2.29 10.24 -7.11
CA SER A 751 -1.55 9.70 -5.96
C SER A 751 -0.25 10.47 -5.71
N TYR A 752 0.50 10.78 -6.77
CA TYR A 752 1.71 11.60 -6.69
C TYR A 752 1.42 12.98 -6.12
N ILE A 753 0.46 13.72 -6.69
CA ILE A 753 0.09 15.09 -6.26
C ILE A 753 -0.30 15.11 -4.78
N LEU A 754 -1.07 14.13 -4.30
CA LEU A 754 -1.61 14.15 -2.94
C LEU A 754 -0.66 13.61 -1.87
N HIS A 755 0.19 12.63 -2.19
CA HIS A 755 0.97 11.89 -1.18
C HIS A 755 2.49 11.94 -1.36
N GLN A 756 2.98 12.07 -2.61
CA GLN A 756 4.41 11.95 -2.92
C GLN A 756 5.04 13.31 -3.22
N HIS A 757 4.27 14.26 -3.73
CA HIS A 757 4.74 15.62 -4.00
C HIS A 757 4.95 16.36 -2.68
N LYS A 758 6.22 16.72 -2.44
CA LYS A 758 6.66 17.39 -1.22
C LYS A 758 7.44 18.64 -1.60
N THR A 759 6.98 19.80 -1.15
CA THR A 759 7.62 21.08 -1.44
C THR A 759 8.51 21.48 -0.26
N PHE A 760 9.73 21.95 -0.53
CA PHE A 760 10.64 22.34 0.55
C PHE A 760 10.31 23.76 1.03
N GLN A 761 9.70 23.87 2.21
CA GLN A 761 9.35 25.15 2.79
C GLN A 761 10.56 25.75 3.52
N HIS A 762 11.29 26.63 2.82
CA HIS A 762 12.52 27.25 3.31
C HIS A 762 12.39 27.94 4.68
N SER A 763 11.22 28.50 5.02
CA SER A 763 10.98 29.14 6.33
C SER A 763 11.00 28.19 7.53
N HIS A 764 10.74 26.89 7.30
CA HIS A 764 10.67 25.88 8.37
C HIS A 764 11.69 24.73 8.19
N ARG A 765 12.45 24.73 7.08
CA ARG A 765 13.36 23.65 6.67
C ARG A 765 12.67 22.27 6.70
N GLN A 766 11.41 22.23 6.27
CA GLN A 766 10.55 21.05 6.27
C GLN A 766 9.96 20.81 4.88
N LEU A 767 9.74 19.53 4.56
CA LEU A 767 8.92 19.13 3.43
C LEU A 767 7.44 19.30 3.78
N LYS A 768 6.74 20.15 3.03
CA LYS A 768 5.29 20.36 3.13
C LYS A 768 4.59 19.47 2.11
N GLU A 769 3.58 18.73 2.58
CA GLU A 769 2.65 17.96 1.75
C GLU A 769 1.71 18.91 0.99
N THR A 770 1.18 18.48 -0.15
CA THR A 770 0.10 19.21 -0.84
C THR A 770 -1.08 19.40 0.11
N ASP A 771 -1.62 20.63 0.20
CA ASP A 771 -2.75 20.93 1.08
C ASP A 771 -4.00 20.15 0.61
N PRO A 772 -4.60 19.29 1.47
CA PRO A 772 -5.77 18.50 1.10
C PRO A 772 -6.96 19.33 0.61
N ARG A 773 -7.04 20.62 0.98
CA ARG A 773 -8.11 21.51 0.53
C ARG A 773 -8.07 21.80 -0.96
N LEU A 774 -7.00 21.45 -1.67
CA LEU A 774 -6.96 21.43 -3.15
C LEU A 774 -8.06 20.53 -3.75
N ILE A 775 -8.52 19.49 -3.03
CA ILE A 775 -9.58 18.57 -3.47
C ILE A 775 -10.93 19.28 -3.60
N ILE A 776 -11.21 20.22 -2.71
CA ILE A 776 -12.50 20.94 -2.59
C ILE A 776 -12.45 22.34 -3.22
N GLN A 777 -11.26 22.83 -3.57
CA GLN A 777 -11.05 24.14 -4.17
C GLN A 777 -11.61 24.17 -5.60
N ASN A 778 -12.42 25.18 -5.90
CA ASN A 778 -12.96 25.42 -7.23
C ASN A 778 -12.78 26.91 -7.58
N TYR A 779 -12.75 27.23 -8.88
CA TYR A 779 -12.62 28.60 -9.37
C TYR A 779 -13.93 29.41 -9.26
N GLU A 780 -15.06 28.72 -9.22
CA GLU A 780 -16.37 29.33 -8.94
C GLU A 780 -16.84 28.86 -7.55
N ASP A 781 -16.84 29.80 -6.59
CA ASP A 781 -16.88 29.70 -5.12
C ASP A 781 -18.00 28.86 -4.44
N SER A 782 -18.78 28.04 -5.16
CA SER A 782 -19.91 27.27 -4.60
C SER A 782 -19.89 25.76 -4.84
N ASP A 783 -19.12 25.22 -5.79
CA ASP A 783 -19.13 23.77 -6.09
C ASP A 783 -17.85 23.06 -5.61
N GLU A 784 -17.84 22.81 -4.30
CA GLU A 784 -16.77 22.09 -3.59
C GLU A 784 -16.71 20.58 -3.92
N THR A 785 -17.63 20.08 -4.74
CA THR A 785 -17.72 18.66 -5.12
C THR A 785 -17.11 18.34 -6.48
N LEU A 786 -16.73 19.35 -7.26
CA LEU A 786 -16.33 19.18 -8.66
C LEU A 786 -15.26 18.10 -8.86
N THR A 787 -14.20 18.08 -8.05
CA THR A 787 -13.11 17.09 -8.17
C THR A 787 -13.60 15.64 -8.02
N LEU A 788 -14.50 15.37 -7.08
CA LEU A 788 -15.13 14.05 -6.91
C LEU A 788 -16.04 13.71 -8.10
N ARG A 789 -16.79 14.70 -8.58
CA ARG A 789 -17.71 14.52 -9.71
C ARG A 789 -16.96 14.32 -11.02
N LEU A 790 -15.79 14.93 -11.23
CA LEU A 790 -14.90 14.63 -12.35
C LEU A 790 -14.39 13.19 -12.30
N ALA A 791 -13.93 12.72 -11.13
CA ALA A 791 -13.50 11.33 -10.97
C ALA A 791 -14.63 10.31 -11.29
N LEU A 792 -15.87 10.61 -10.88
CA LEU A 792 -17.05 9.79 -11.21
C LEU A 792 -17.44 9.88 -12.69
N GLN A 793 -17.52 11.09 -13.25
CA GLN A 793 -17.94 11.37 -14.63
C GLN A 793 -17.02 10.70 -15.66
N TYR A 794 -15.70 10.73 -15.40
CA TYR A 794 -14.69 10.11 -16.27
C TYR A 794 -14.34 8.67 -15.85
N GLY A 795 -15.24 8.01 -15.11
CA GLY A 795 -15.25 6.56 -14.88
C GLY A 795 -14.32 6.03 -13.79
N SER A 796 -13.51 6.87 -13.15
CA SER A 796 -12.47 6.45 -12.20
C SER A 796 -13.02 6.11 -10.81
N GLN A 797 -13.49 4.87 -10.66
CA GLN A 797 -13.91 4.30 -9.36
C GLN A 797 -12.80 4.44 -8.31
N PHE A 798 -11.55 4.12 -8.68
CA PHE A 798 -10.41 4.13 -7.76
C PHE A 798 -10.03 5.55 -7.32
N ILE A 799 -9.99 6.54 -8.22
CA ILE A 799 -9.72 7.94 -7.83
C ILE A 799 -10.85 8.45 -6.93
N PHE A 800 -12.11 8.18 -7.26
CA PHE A 800 -13.24 8.59 -6.42
C PHE A 800 -13.17 7.97 -5.01
N GLN A 801 -12.99 6.65 -4.91
CA GLN A 801 -12.87 5.95 -3.63
C GLN A 801 -11.68 6.46 -2.81
N HIS A 802 -10.52 6.64 -3.44
CA HIS A 802 -9.31 7.17 -2.80
C HIS A 802 -9.51 8.58 -2.25
N LEU A 803 -10.12 9.47 -3.03
CA LEU A 803 -10.45 10.83 -2.59
C LEU A 803 -11.48 10.81 -1.45
N TRP A 804 -12.56 10.04 -1.60
CA TRP A 804 -13.66 9.96 -0.63
C TRP A 804 -13.21 9.37 0.71
N GLN A 805 -12.51 8.24 0.70
CA GLN A 805 -12.09 7.53 1.91
C GLN A 805 -10.94 8.24 2.64
N ASN A 806 -9.86 8.61 1.94
CA ASN A 806 -8.66 9.14 2.61
C ASN A 806 -8.80 10.61 3.04
N PHE A 807 -9.74 11.34 2.45
CA PHE A 807 -9.99 12.76 2.76
C PHE A 807 -11.42 13.00 3.27
N GLY A 808 -12.04 11.97 3.85
CA GLY A 808 -13.43 12.00 4.32
C GLY A 808 -13.77 13.12 5.32
N TYR A 809 -12.77 13.61 6.05
CA TYR A 809 -12.90 14.74 6.97
C TYR A 809 -13.15 16.09 6.26
N LEU A 810 -12.79 16.21 4.98
CA LEU A 810 -13.10 17.38 4.16
C LEU A 810 -14.57 17.41 3.71
N PHE A 811 -15.31 16.32 3.78
CA PHE A 811 -16.67 16.27 3.22
C PHE A 811 -17.75 16.45 4.29
N THR A 812 -18.82 17.13 3.89
CA THR A 812 -19.98 17.48 4.71
C THR A 812 -21.21 16.73 4.21
N GLU A 813 -22.30 16.83 4.95
CA GLU A 813 -23.60 16.28 4.61
C GLU A 813 -24.17 16.86 3.30
N ARG A 814 -23.83 18.12 2.95
CA ARG A 814 -24.13 18.70 1.62
C ARG A 814 -23.39 17.93 0.52
N HIS A 815 -22.11 17.60 0.72
CA HIS A 815 -21.32 16.86 -0.26
C HIS A 815 -21.82 15.43 -0.42
N LEU A 816 -22.20 14.77 0.67
CA LEU A 816 -22.82 13.45 0.63
C LEU A 816 -24.08 13.42 -0.25
N LEU A 817 -25.00 14.37 -0.06
CA LEU A 817 -26.20 14.49 -0.90
C LEU A 817 -25.88 14.80 -2.37
N VAL A 818 -24.95 15.72 -2.64
CA VAL A 818 -24.60 16.12 -4.01
C VAL A 818 -23.93 14.97 -4.76
N VAL A 819 -23.00 14.25 -4.12
CA VAL A 819 -22.34 13.06 -4.71
C VAL A 819 -23.35 11.95 -4.97
N ALA A 820 -24.22 11.64 -4.02
CA ALA A 820 -25.26 10.62 -4.19
C ALA A 820 -26.24 10.96 -5.33
N ARG A 821 -26.69 12.23 -5.41
CA ARG A 821 -27.51 12.73 -6.54
C ARG A 821 -26.76 12.66 -7.87
N PHE A 822 -25.45 12.95 -7.87
CA PHE A 822 -24.64 12.92 -9.08
C PHE A 822 -24.40 11.50 -9.61
N MET A 823 -24.11 10.55 -8.72
CA MET A 823 -24.03 9.13 -9.08
C MET A 823 -25.35 8.63 -9.67
N LYS A 824 -26.49 9.04 -9.08
CA LYS A 824 -27.83 8.74 -9.63
C LYS A 824 -28.05 9.35 -11.01
N PHE A 825 -27.69 10.63 -11.19
CA PHE A 825 -27.81 11.35 -12.46
C PHE A 825 -27.02 10.66 -13.59
N LEU A 826 -25.84 10.11 -13.27
CA LEU A 826 -25.03 9.31 -14.20
C LEU A 826 -25.45 7.83 -14.31
N ASN A 827 -26.54 7.40 -13.66
CA ASN A 827 -27.01 6.00 -13.58
C ASN A 827 -25.92 5.02 -13.08
N LEU A 828 -25.12 5.44 -12.10
CA LEU A 828 -24.02 4.68 -11.53
C LEU A 828 -24.47 3.74 -10.39
N ASP A 829 -25.64 3.12 -10.54
CA ASP A 829 -26.31 2.38 -9.45
C ASP A 829 -25.46 1.24 -8.88
N HIS A 830 -24.74 0.53 -9.76
CA HIS A 830 -23.76 -0.51 -9.41
C HIS A 830 -22.62 -0.02 -8.48
N LYS A 831 -22.37 1.29 -8.40
CA LYS A 831 -21.33 1.90 -7.55
C LYS A 831 -21.85 2.36 -6.19
N PHE A 832 -23.17 2.37 -5.97
CA PHE A 832 -23.73 2.80 -4.69
C PHE A 832 -23.33 1.89 -3.53
N ARG A 833 -23.13 0.59 -3.79
CA ARG A 833 -22.62 -0.37 -2.81
C ARG A 833 -21.34 0.14 -2.13
N ASP A 834 -20.29 0.38 -2.91
CA ASP A 834 -18.98 0.83 -2.40
C ASP A 834 -19.07 2.17 -1.67
N PHE A 835 -19.89 3.08 -2.21
CA PHE A 835 -20.13 4.40 -1.64
C PHE A 835 -20.83 4.29 -0.28
N LEU A 836 -21.87 3.47 -0.16
CA LEU A 836 -22.64 3.26 1.07
C LEU A 836 -21.89 2.43 2.13
N TYR A 837 -20.95 1.57 1.74
CA TYR A 837 -20.06 0.87 2.69
C TYR A 837 -18.81 1.67 3.09
N SER A 838 -18.52 2.80 2.44
CA SER A 838 -17.37 3.61 2.82
C SER A 838 -17.54 4.21 4.22
N SER A 839 -16.48 4.16 5.03
CA SER A 839 -16.44 4.75 6.37
C SER A 839 -16.79 6.24 6.35
N THR A 840 -16.34 6.96 5.31
CA THR A 840 -16.67 8.37 5.09
C THR A 840 -18.18 8.61 4.94
N THR A 841 -18.89 7.79 4.15
CA THR A 841 -20.35 7.93 4.00
C THR A 841 -21.06 7.64 5.30
N ASP A 842 -20.67 6.56 6.00
CA ASP A 842 -21.22 6.20 7.31
C ASP A 842 -21.01 7.31 8.36
N GLU A 843 -19.80 7.85 8.44
CA GLU A 843 -19.42 8.89 9.38
C GLU A 843 -20.12 10.23 9.10
N ILE A 844 -20.16 10.68 7.85
CA ILE A 844 -20.90 11.91 7.46
C ILE A 844 -22.39 11.71 7.68
N PHE A 845 -22.94 10.55 7.34
CA PHE A 845 -24.36 10.26 7.54
C PHE A 845 -24.73 10.24 9.03
N LYS A 846 -23.94 9.60 9.89
CA LYS A 846 -24.12 9.66 11.36
C LYS A 846 -24.12 11.10 11.86
N ASN A 847 -23.19 11.91 11.35
CA ASN A 847 -23.05 13.35 11.62
C ASN A 847 -24.11 14.24 10.94
N SER A 848 -24.94 13.73 10.02
CA SER A 848 -25.95 14.51 9.31
C SER A 848 -27.22 14.79 10.15
N PRO A 849 -27.85 15.97 10.05
CA PRO A 849 -29.17 16.23 10.62
C PRO A 849 -30.24 15.25 10.09
N GLN A 850 -31.31 15.03 10.87
CA GLN A 850 -32.34 14.03 10.52
C GLN A 850 -33.05 14.31 9.18
N SER A 851 -33.22 15.58 8.82
CA SER A 851 -33.73 16.00 7.50
C SER A 851 -32.80 15.57 6.37
N ILE A 852 -31.48 15.68 6.55
CA ILE A 852 -30.48 15.29 5.56
C ILE A 852 -30.34 13.76 5.49
N LYS A 853 -30.44 13.05 6.61
CA LYS A 853 -30.53 11.58 6.65
C LYS A 853 -31.72 11.08 5.83
N TYR A 854 -32.89 11.71 5.99
CA TYR A 854 -34.08 11.40 5.18
C TYR A 854 -33.86 11.74 3.69
N ASP A 855 -33.40 12.95 3.36
CA ASP A 855 -33.09 13.36 1.98
C ASP A 855 -32.09 12.41 1.30
N PHE A 856 -31.14 11.85 2.06
CA PHE A 856 -30.16 10.87 1.56
C PHE A 856 -30.82 9.52 1.25
N VAL A 857 -31.56 8.94 2.21
CA VAL A 857 -32.31 7.69 1.99
C VAL A 857 -33.27 7.81 0.80
N GLN A 858 -33.94 8.96 0.64
CA GLN A 858 -34.86 9.21 -0.48
C GLN A 858 -34.19 9.17 -1.86
N ILE A 859 -32.88 9.44 -1.98
CA ILE A 859 -32.16 9.32 -3.26
C ILE A 859 -32.23 7.87 -3.78
N PHE A 860 -32.20 6.88 -2.90
CA PHE A 860 -32.13 5.46 -3.25
C PHE A 860 -33.47 4.79 -3.52
N ASN A 861 -34.61 5.45 -3.24
CA ASN A 861 -35.94 4.83 -3.40
C ASN A 861 -36.33 4.48 -4.85
N ASN A 862 -35.62 5.02 -5.84
CA ASN A 862 -35.80 4.73 -7.28
C ASN A 862 -34.43 4.46 -7.92
N ILE A 863 -33.78 3.36 -7.56
CA ILE A 863 -32.60 2.79 -8.25
C ILE A 863 -33.04 1.59 -9.08
N ASP A 864 -32.18 1.12 -9.97
CA ASP A 864 -32.41 -0.10 -10.75
C ASP A 864 -32.73 -1.30 -9.83
N ALA A 865 -33.78 -2.04 -10.17
CA ALA A 865 -34.30 -3.16 -9.39
C ALA A 865 -33.23 -4.24 -9.12
N SER A 866 -32.21 -4.36 -9.97
CA SER A 866 -31.09 -5.31 -9.79
C SER A 866 -30.19 -4.99 -8.59
N TYR A 867 -30.10 -3.73 -8.15
CA TYR A 867 -29.34 -3.31 -6.96
C TYR A 867 -30.22 -2.95 -5.77
N GLN A 868 -31.55 -2.91 -5.96
CA GLN A 868 -32.48 -2.37 -4.96
C GLN A 868 -32.54 -3.19 -3.67
N GLU A 869 -32.46 -4.52 -3.74
CA GLU A 869 -32.45 -5.37 -2.54
C GLU A 869 -31.17 -5.20 -1.72
N GLU A 870 -30.00 -5.18 -2.36
CA GLU A 870 -28.71 -4.96 -1.70
C GLU A 870 -28.64 -3.58 -1.04
N VAL A 871 -28.98 -2.51 -1.77
CA VAL A 871 -28.96 -1.15 -1.21
C VAL A 871 -29.98 -1.00 -0.09
N ASN A 872 -31.17 -1.60 -0.20
CA ASN A 872 -32.15 -1.60 0.90
C ASN A 872 -31.62 -2.33 2.13
N LEU A 873 -30.91 -3.46 1.97
CA LEU A 873 -30.29 -4.17 3.09
C LEU A 873 -29.21 -3.32 3.77
N ILE A 874 -28.40 -2.59 2.99
CA ILE A 874 -27.39 -1.66 3.52
C ILE A 874 -28.06 -0.53 4.32
N LEU A 875 -29.09 0.09 3.74
CA LEU A 875 -29.87 1.13 4.39
C LEU A 875 -30.54 0.62 5.68
N GLN A 876 -31.07 -0.60 5.68
CA GLN A 876 -31.67 -1.20 6.88
C GLN A 876 -30.64 -1.56 7.96
N THR A 877 -29.46 -2.06 7.57
CA THR A 877 -28.45 -2.56 8.52
C THR A 877 -27.65 -1.42 9.14
N ASN A 878 -27.13 -0.52 8.31
CA ASN A 878 -26.21 0.53 8.74
C ASN A 878 -26.92 1.85 9.06
N TYR A 879 -28.08 2.08 8.46
CA TYR A 879 -28.68 3.42 8.34
C TYR A 879 -30.12 3.54 8.86
N ASN A 880 -30.73 2.52 9.49
CA ASN A 880 -32.07 2.64 10.10
C ASN A 880 -32.09 2.74 11.64
N ASN A 881 -30.97 2.49 12.33
CA ASN A 881 -30.86 2.63 13.79
C ASN A 881 -30.60 4.09 14.19
N PHE A 882 -31.60 4.95 13.97
CA PHE A 882 -31.63 6.30 14.53
C PHE A 882 -32.10 6.27 15.99
N ASP A 883 -31.75 7.32 16.73
CA ASP A 883 -32.13 7.55 18.13
C ASP A 883 -31.58 6.55 19.17
N ARG A 884 -30.30 6.76 19.51
CA ARG A 884 -29.98 7.06 20.91
C ARG A 884 -29.63 8.54 21.01
N GLY A 885 -30.64 9.39 21.08
CA GLY A 885 -30.45 10.83 21.30
C GLY A 885 -29.68 11.06 22.60
N VAL A 886 -28.72 11.98 22.56
CA VAL A 886 -28.06 12.48 23.77
C VAL A 886 -29.12 13.27 24.56
N ASN A 887 -29.42 12.86 25.79
CA ASN A 887 -30.43 13.53 26.59
C ASN A 887 -29.93 14.88 27.14
N ASP A 888 -30.86 15.73 27.56
CA ASP A 888 -30.56 17.09 28.04
C ASP A 888 -29.56 17.09 29.22
N ASP A 889 -29.59 16.06 30.08
CA ASP A 889 -28.64 15.91 31.19
C ASP A 889 -27.18 15.77 30.71
N ILE A 890 -26.94 15.04 29.63
CA ILE A 890 -25.60 14.85 29.04
C ILE A 890 -25.21 16.10 28.25
N LEU A 891 -26.15 16.74 27.54
CA LEU A 891 -25.89 18.01 26.86
C LEU A 891 -25.50 19.12 27.87
N LEU A 892 -26.16 19.18 29.02
CA LEU A 892 -25.82 20.09 30.12
C LEU A 892 -24.45 19.76 30.74
N GLN A 893 -24.08 18.48 30.87
CA GLN A 893 -22.73 18.10 31.30
C GLN A 893 -21.67 18.58 30.29
N ILE A 894 -21.86 18.30 29.00
CA ILE A 894 -20.96 18.78 27.92
C ILE A 894 -20.85 20.29 27.94
N TYR A 895 -21.97 21.01 28.09
CA TYR A 895 -21.98 22.47 28.18
C TYR A 895 -21.07 22.99 29.30
N ASN A 896 -21.26 22.50 30.52
CA ASN A 896 -20.48 22.95 31.67
C ASN A 896 -18.99 22.59 31.51
N VAL A 897 -18.70 21.34 31.16
CA VAL A 897 -17.33 20.83 30.98
C VAL A 897 -16.58 21.56 29.86
N VAL A 898 -17.25 21.93 28.76
CA VAL A 898 -16.67 22.77 27.70
C VAL A 898 -16.46 24.19 28.18
N ARG A 899 -17.46 24.82 28.82
CA ARG A 899 -17.34 26.19 29.36
C ARG A 899 -16.19 26.31 30.36
N ASP A 900 -16.03 25.31 31.21
CA ASP A 900 -15.04 25.29 32.30
C ASP A 900 -13.69 24.68 31.86
N ASN A 901 -13.57 24.30 30.57
CA ASN A 901 -12.37 23.79 29.90
C ASN A 901 -11.80 22.46 30.47
N GLU A 902 -12.67 21.61 31.03
CA GLU A 902 -12.33 20.36 31.71
C GLU A 902 -12.17 19.18 30.72
N VAL A 903 -11.16 19.27 29.84
CA VAL A 903 -10.98 18.36 28.69
C VAL A 903 -10.98 16.86 29.02
N GLU A 904 -10.45 16.45 30.17
CA GLU A 904 -10.42 15.04 30.59
C GLU A 904 -11.84 14.48 30.86
N GLN A 905 -12.72 15.30 31.44
CA GLN A 905 -14.12 14.92 31.63
C GLN A 905 -14.88 14.92 30.30
N LEU A 906 -14.54 15.84 29.38
CA LEU A 906 -15.14 15.90 28.05
C LEU A 906 -14.85 14.62 27.26
N GLU A 907 -13.61 14.15 27.31
CA GLU A 907 -13.19 12.89 26.69
C GLU A 907 -13.91 11.68 27.31
N GLN A 908 -14.04 11.63 28.64
CA GLN A 908 -14.80 10.59 29.32
C GLN A 908 -16.28 10.58 28.88
N ILE A 909 -16.95 11.75 28.83
CA ILE A 909 -18.35 11.86 28.40
C ILE A 909 -18.49 11.41 26.93
N VAL A 910 -17.66 11.92 26.03
CA VAL A 910 -17.69 11.55 24.59
C VAL A 910 -17.52 10.04 24.39
N ASN A 911 -16.60 9.41 25.12
CA ASN A 911 -16.34 7.98 25.00
C ASN A 911 -17.42 7.12 25.67
N ASN A 912 -17.87 7.48 26.88
CA ASN A 912 -18.88 6.72 27.62
C ASN A 912 -20.24 6.69 26.92
N TYR A 913 -20.64 7.80 26.29
CA TYR A 913 -21.91 7.91 25.56
C TYR A 913 -21.78 7.64 24.05
N GLN A 914 -20.60 7.22 23.58
CA GLN A 914 -20.30 6.91 22.17
C GLN A 914 -20.73 8.03 21.21
N ILE A 915 -20.46 9.28 21.59
CA ILE A 915 -20.84 10.46 20.81
C ILE A 915 -20.03 10.48 19.52
N SER A 916 -20.68 10.05 18.43
CA SER A 916 -20.09 9.95 17.08
C SER A 916 -20.22 11.23 16.26
N GLY A 917 -20.99 12.22 16.75
CA GLY A 917 -21.13 13.51 16.09
C GLY A 917 -21.43 14.66 17.03
N ILE A 918 -20.48 15.60 17.11
CA ILE A 918 -20.56 16.79 17.96
C ILE A 918 -21.41 17.91 17.33
N ALA A 919 -21.54 17.90 16.00
CA ALA A 919 -22.16 18.98 15.21
C ALA A 919 -23.67 19.14 15.43
N GLN A 920 -24.36 18.06 15.80
CA GLN A 920 -25.80 17.98 16.09
C GLN A 920 -26.15 18.37 17.53
N LEU A 921 -25.16 18.53 18.41
CA LEU A 921 -25.41 18.85 19.81
C LEU A 921 -25.66 20.36 19.91
N HIS A 922 -26.90 20.73 20.23
CA HIS A 922 -27.35 22.11 20.39
C HIS A 922 -27.82 22.32 21.83
N PHE A 923 -27.73 23.55 22.32
CA PHE A 923 -27.99 23.88 23.72
C PHE A 923 -29.38 24.50 23.92
N ASP A 924 -30.38 23.98 23.21
CA ASP A 924 -31.74 24.54 23.08
C ASP A 924 -32.56 24.54 24.39
N PHE A 925 -32.03 23.95 25.47
CA PHE A 925 -32.68 23.83 26.78
C PHE A 925 -32.52 25.07 27.69
N PHE A 926 -31.73 26.08 27.29
CA PHE A 926 -31.59 27.32 28.06
C PHE A 926 -32.77 28.29 27.85
N GLN A 927 -33.51 28.59 28.93
CA GLN A 927 -34.65 29.52 28.90
C GLN A 927 -34.26 31.01 28.90
N GLU A 928 -33.07 31.34 29.42
CA GLU A 928 -32.45 32.66 29.33
C GLU A 928 -31.18 32.53 28.51
N ASP A 929 -31.29 32.75 27.20
CA ASP A 929 -30.25 32.41 26.23
C ASP A 929 -29.31 33.61 25.97
N GLU A 930 -28.01 33.41 26.22
CA GLU A 930 -26.99 34.46 26.15
C GLU A 930 -26.68 34.86 24.71
N GLU A 931 -26.64 36.16 24.41
CA GLU A 931 -26.39 36.69 23.07
C GLU A 931 -24.92 36.56 22.63
N VAL A 932 -24.67 35.72 21.63
CA VAL A 932 -23.35 35.46 21.07
C VAL A 932 -23.03 36.43 19.93
N LEU A 933 -23.92 36.65 18.95
CA LEU A 933 -23.73 37.61 17.85
C LEU A 933 -25.04 38.31 17.45
N ASN A 934 -24.94 39.55 16.96
CA ASN A 934 -26.03 40.27 16.29
C ASN A 934 -25.90 40.16 14.77
N LEU A 935 -27.02 39.92 14.08
CA LEU A 935 -27.11 39.87 12.62
C LEU A 935 -27.80 41.13 12.07
N ALA A 936 -27.75 41.32 10.75
CA ALA A 936 -28.35 42.48 10.07
C ALA A 936 -29.86 42.61 10.33
N ASP A 937 -30.60 41.51 10.17
CA ASP A 937 -32.06 41.42 10.26
C ASP A 937 -32.62 41.48 11.70
N ASP A 938 -31.90 42.12 12.63
CA ASP A 938 -32.13 42.13 14.08
C ASP A 938 -32.23 40.73 14.74
N GLN A 939 -31.90 39.66 14.00
CA GLN A 939 -31.76 38.30 14.52
C GLN A 939 -30.50 38.18 15.39
N LYS A 940 -30.59 37.30 16.40
CA LYS A 940 -29.51 37.05 17.36
C LYS A 940 -29.09 35.59 17.28
N ILE A 941 -27.78 35.36 17.16
CA ILE A 941 -27.20 34.05 17.44
C ILE A 941 -26.96 34.00 18.95
N THR A 942 -27.58 33.05 19.61
CA THR A 942 -27.50 32.84 21.06
C THR A 942 -26.77 31.51 21.36
N VAL A 943 -26.65 31.13 22.63
CA VAL A 943 -25.90 29.93 23.04
C VAL A 943 -26.56 28.63 22.55
N SER A 944 -27.88 28.56 22.45
CA SER A 944 -28.60 27.40 21.87
C SER A 944 -28.09 27.01 20.47
N PHE A 945 -27.86 28.00 19.61
CA PHE A 945 -27.36 27.82 18.24
C PHE A 945 -25.91 27.31 18.16
N LEU A 946 -25.15 27.37 19.25
CA LEU A 946 -23.78 26.87 19.27
C LEU A 946 -23.76 25.34 19.41
N ASN A 947 -22.76 24.72 18.79
CA ASN A 947 -22.34 23.37 19.15
C ASN A 947 -21.11 23.43 20.07
N PRO A 948 -20.66 22.30 20.66
CA PRO A 948 -19.51 22.29 21.57
C PRO A 948 -18.22 22.92 21.01
N ILE A 949 -17.96 22.86 19.69
CA ILE A 949 -16.80 23.56 19.09
C ILE A 949 -17.00 25.07 19.15
N LEU A 950 -18.12 25.60 18.65
CA LEU A 950 -18.38 27.04 18.70
C LEU A 950 -18.50 27.57 20.15
N LEU A 951 -19.03 26.77 21.08
CA LEU A 951 -19.06 27.08 22.51
C LEU A 951 -17.66 27.16 23.11
N SER A 952 -16.77 26.22 22.77
CA SER A 952 -15.38 26.24 23.26
C SER A 952 -14.62 27.49 22.80
N VAL A 953 -14.88 27.95 21.57
CA VAL A 953 -14.37 29.23 21.07
C VAL A 953 -14.98 30.39 21.86
N LYS A 954 -16.31 30.50 21.94
CA LYS A 954 -17.03 31.54 22.69
C LYS A 954 -16.55 31.67 24.15
N SER A 955 -16.20 30.54 24.77
CA SER A 955 -15.80 30.45 26.18
C SER A 955 -14.27 30.56 26.40
N LYS A 956 -13.47 30.65 25.33
CA LYS A 956 -11.99 30.61 25.35
C LYS A 956 -11.40 29.33 25.95
N SER A 957 -12.12 28.22 25.79
CA SER A 957 -11.78 26.89 26.30
C SER A 957 -10.86 26.16 25.32
N PHE A 958 -9.61 26.63 25.23
CA PHE A 958 -8.66 26.17 24.21
C PHE A 958 -8.36 24.66 24.27
N SER A 959 -8.34 24.05 25.45
CA SER A 959 -8.08 22.60 25.60
C SER A 959 -9.25 21.78 25.05
N SER A 960 -10.48 22.16 25.39
CA SER A 960 -11.70 21.55 24.84
C SER A 960 -11.81 21.78 23.33
N LEU A 961 -11.51 22.98 22.83
CA LEU A 961 -11.48 23.30 21.40
C LEU A 961 -10.52 22.37 20.65
N LYS A 962 -9.30 22.23 21.16
CA LYS A 962 -8.27 21.37 20.56
C LYS A 962 -8.75 19.93 20.45
N PHE A 963 -9.19 19.34 21.58
CA PHE A 963 -9.70 17.97 21.64
C PHE A 963 -10.87 17.75 20.66
N LEU A 964 -11.85 18.64 20.64
CA LEU A 964 -13.03 18.49 19.79
C LEU A 964 -12.67 18.58 18.30
N VAL A 965 -11.75 19.47 17.91
CA VAL A 965 -11.27 19.57 16.52
C VAL A 965 -10.43 18.36 16.12
N GLU A 966 -9.53 17.87 16.98
CA GLU A 966 -8.73 16.66 16.74
C GLU A 966 -9.63 15.40 16.64
N ARG A 967 -10.76 15.36 17.37
CA ARG A 967 -11.66 14.21 17.42
C ARG A 967 -12.74 14.19 16.33
N PHE A 968 -13.31 15.34 15.97
CA PHE A 968 -14.51 15.42 15.11
C PHE A 968 -14.30 16.18 13.80
N GLY A 969 -13.17 16.89 13.66
CA GLY A 969 -12.97 17.88 12.61
C GLY A 969 -13.75 19.18 12.88
N ILE A 970 -13.21 20.30 12.39
CA ILE A 970 -13.90 21.58 12.46
C ILE A 970 -15.02 21.66 11.42
N ARG A 971 -14.81 21.13 10.21
CA ARG A 971 -15.65 21.41 9.04
C ARG A 971 -17.06 20.87 9.19
N ARG A 972 -17.19 19.61 9.63
CA ARG A 972 -18.49 18.97 9.87
C ARG A 972 -19.27 19.63 11.01
N SER A 973 -18.57 20.36 11.87
CA SER A 973 -19.14 21.18 12.94
C SER A 973 -19.43 22.63 12.50
N MET A 974 -19.07 23.02 11.27
CA MET A 974 -19.51 24.29 10.69
C MET A 974 -20.83 24.09 9.96
N ARG A 975 -21.88 24.79 10.43
CA ARG A 975 -23.02 25.04 9.57
C ARG A 975 -22.62 26.11 8.55
N ASN A 976 -22.61 25.75 7.26
CA ASN A 976 -22.51 26.72 6.17
C ASN A 976 -23.82 27.53 6.13
N ILE A 977 -23.78 28.76 6.65
CA ILE A 977 -24.92 29.68 6.69
C ILE A 977 -24.40 31.01 6.16
N ASP A 978 -25.01 31.55 5.11
CA ASP A 978 -24.76 32.92 4.68
C ASP A 978 -25.32 33.88 5.74
N LEU A 979 -24.42 34.50 6.50
CA LEU A 979 -24.70 35.33 7.66
C LEU A 979 -24.23 36.75 7.39
N VAL A 980 -25.08 37.74 7.66
CA VAL A 980 -24.66 39.14 7.68
C VAL A 980 -24.48 39.57 9.13
N PHE A 981 -23.24 39.54 9.62
CA PHE A 981 -22.88 39.99 10.96
C PHE A 981 -22.95 41.52 11.03
N ARG A 982 -23.70 42.05 12.00
CA ARG A 982 -23.87 43.49 12.19
C ARG A 982 -23.02 43.96 13.35
N HIS A 983 -21.89 44.59 13.05
CA HIS A 983 -21.06 45.23 14.06
C HIS A 983 -21.68 46.56 14.49
N GLU A 984 -21.79 46.78 15.81
CA GLU A 984 -22.52 47.89 16.44
C GLU A 984 -22.21 49.28 15.85
N THR A 985 -20.95 49.50 15.44
CA THR A 985 -20.45 50.80 14.96
C THR A 985 -19.84 50.77 13.55
N LEU A 986 -19.71 49.59 12.93
CA LEU A 986 -18.90 49.41 11.71
C LEU A 986 -19.69 48.90 10.49
N GLY A 987 -20.98 48.64 10.66
CA GLY A 987 -21.85 48.16 9.59
C GLY A 987 -21.90 46.64 9.49
N GLU A 988 -22.15 46.15 8.28
CA GLU A 988 -22.53 44.77 8.00
C GLU A 988 -21.42 44.02 7.25
N TYR A 989 -21.11 42.81 7.72
CA TYR A 989 -20.03 41.95 7.22
C TYR A 989 -20.58 40.55 6.95
N GLY A 990 -20.49 40.11 5.69
CA GLY A 990 -20.95 38.79 5.29
C GLY A 990 -19.94 37.70 5.66
N PHE A 991 -20.39 36.60 6.25
CA PHE A 991 -19.61 35.39 6.54
C PHE A 991 -20.42 34.15 6.11
N LYS A 992 -19.75 33.08 5.72
CA LYS A 992 -20.38 31.78 5.45
C LYS A 992 -20.27 30.79 6.60
N ASN A 993 -19.50 31.15 7.64
CA ASN A 993 -19.32 30.36 8.85
C ASN A 993 -19.47 31.22 10.12
N LEU A 994 -19.99 30.63 11.20
CA LEU A 994 -20.15 31.28 12.51
C LEU A 994 -18.83 31.48 13.28
N LEU A 995 -17.80 30.69 12.97
CA LEU A 995 -16.55 30.69 13.75
C LEU A 995 -15.84 32.04 13.71
N LEU A 996 -15.61 32.58 12.50
CA LEU A 996 -14.85 33.81 12.31
C LEU A 996 -15.46 35.02 13.02
N PRO A 997 -16.77 35.33 12.92
CA PRO A 997 -17.36 36.44 13.66
C PRO A 997 -17.34 36.21 15.19
N ILE A 998 -17.43 34.98 15.69
CA ILE A 998 -17.21 34.70 17.12
C ILE A 998 -15.76 35.01 17.51
N LEU A 999 -14.76 34.52 16.76
CA LEU A 999 -13.34 34.80 16.99
C LEU A 999 -13.02 36.30 17.00
N LEU A 1000 -13.61 37.06 16.07
CA LEU A 1000 -13.49 38.53 16.00
C LEU A 1000 -14.06 39.21 17.25
N LYS A 1001 -15.27 38.83 17.69
CA LYS A 1001 -15.90 39.39 18.90
C LYS A 1001 -15.11 39.08 20.18
N ILE A 1002 -14.56 37.87 20.32
CA ILE A 1002 -13.82 37.47 21.54
C ILE A 1002 -12.33 37.84 21.53
N LYS A 1003 -11.74 38.09 20.36
CA LYS A 1003 -10.32 38.40 20.11
C LYS A 1003 -9.33 37.36 20.64
N ASP A 1004 -9.70 36.09 20.55
CA ASP A 1004 -8.85 34.95 20.94
C ASP A 1004 -7.85 34.63 19.82
N THR A 1005 -6.57 34.92 20.08
CA THR A 1005 -5.49 34.77 19.09
C THR A 1005 -4.92 33.34 19.08
N ASP A 1006 -5.02 32.62 20.20
CA ASP A 1006 -4.50 31.25 20.32
C ASP A 1006 -5.46 30.27 19.64
N ALA A 1007 -6.77 30.42 19.87
CA ALA A 1007 -7.80 29.71 19.12
C ALA A 1007 -7.68 29.98 17.62
N LEU A 1008 -7.56 31.25 17.22
CA LEU A 1008 -7.36 31.61 15.81
C LEU A 1008 -6.11 30.94 15.22
N SER A 1009 -4.97 31.01 15.91
CA SER A 1009 -3.71 30.39 15.46
C SER A 1009 -3.83 28.88 15.29
N TYR A 1010 -4.45 28.19 16.24
CA TYR A 1010 -4.68 26.75 16.18
C TYR A 1010 -5.60 26.37 15.00
N LEU A 1011 -6.76 27.02 14.88
CA LEU A 1011 -7.74 26.67 13.86
C LEU A 1011 -7.26 26.99 12.44
N THR A 1012 -6.39 28.00 12.28
CA THR A 1012 -5.87 28.40 10.96
C THR A 1012 -4.54 27.73 10.57
N ASN A 1013 -3.84 27.07 11.49
CA ASN A 1013 -2.58 26.36 11.21
C ASN A 1013 -2.61 24.84 11.48
N LYS A 1014 -3.61 24.32 12.21
CA LYS A 1014 -3.69 22.91 12.62
C LYS A 1014 -4.97 22.22 12.17
N ALA A 1015 -6.11 22.91 12.11
CA ALA A 1015 -7.31 22.36 11.50
C ALA A 1015 -7.18 22.36 9.96
N ARG A 1016 -6.62 21.29 9.40
CA ARG A 1016 -6.44 21.09 7.95
C ARG A 1016 -7.76 21.13 7.15
N ASP A 1017 -8.89 21.04 7.85
CA ASP A 1017 -10.24 21.03 7.31
C ASP A 1017 -10.99 22.36 7.49
N LEU A 1018 -10.36 23.41 8.05
CA LEU A 1018 -10.94 24.76 8.03
C LEU A 1018 -10.99 25.29 6.59
N VAL A 1019 -12.21 25.59 6.15
CA VAL A 1019 -12.53 26.14 4.82
C VAL A 1019 -13.03 27.56 4.96
N LEU A 1020 -12.49 28.46 4.13
CA LEU A 1020 -12.90 29.85 4.06
C LEU A 1020 -13.39 30.18 2.65
N SER A 1021 -14.46 30.97 2.53
CA SER A 1021 -14.82 31.61 1.27
C SER A 1021 -14.00 32.89 1.03
N SER A 1022 -13.98 33.38 -0.21
CA SER A 1022 -13.47 34.72 -0.57
C SER A 1022 -14.08 35.84 0.29
N GLN A 1023 -15.38 35.69 0.59
CA GLN A 1023 -16.17 36.55 1.45
C GLN A 1023 -15.71 36.49 2.92
N ASP A 1024 -15.54 35.29 3.49
CA ASP A 1024 -15.02 35.10 4.86
C ASP A 1024 -13.65 35.75 5.05
N LEU A 1025 -12.73 35.50 4.11
CA LEU A 1025 -11.37 36.02 4.10
C LEU A 1025 -11.37 37.56 4.05
N THR A 1026 -12.22 38.14 3.20
CA THR A 1026 -12.39 39.59 3.05
C THR A 1026 -12.99 40.24 4.30
N SER A 1027 -14.07 39.66 4.85
CA SER A 1027 -14.81 40.20 5.98
C SER A 1027 -13.99 40.15 7.26
N PHE A 1028 -13.29 39.03 7.51
CA PHE A 1028 -12.41 38.88 8.68
C PHE A 1028 -11.34 39.97 8.74
N ILE A 1029 -10.70 40.27 7.60
CA ILE A 1029 -9.64 41.27 7.51
C ILE A 1029 -10.19 42.68 7.61
N SER A 1030 -11.29 42.97 6.91
CA SER A 1030 -11.93 44.28 6.95
C SER A 1030 -12.35 44.64 8.37
N LEU A 1031 -12.98 43.70 9.09
CA LEU A 1031 -13.38 43.91 10.48
C LEU A 1031 -12.16 43.95 11.43
N SER A 1032 -11.19 43.04 11.29
CA SER A 1032 -9.96 43.04 12.12
C SER A 1032 -9.17 44.35 12.02
N LEU A 1033 -9.10 44.94 10.83
CA LEU A 1033 -8.47 46.24 10.57
C LEU A 1033 -9.21 47.36 11.31
N GLN A 1034 -10.53 47.46 11.10
CA GLN A 1034 -11.37 48.51 11.71
C GLN A 1034 -11.45 48.41 13.24
N GLU A 1035 -11.58 47.19 13.77
CA GLU A 1035 -11.53 46.88 15.20
C GLU A 1035 -10.11 46.93 15.80
N ARG A 1036 -9.10 47.19 14.95
CA ARG A 1036 -7.67 47.31 15.28
C ARG A 1036 -7.09 46.09 16.01
N TRP A 1037 -7.60 44.88 15.73
CA TRP A 1037 -7.09 43.63 16.30
C TRP A 1037 -5.82 43.16 15.60
N LEU A 1038 -4.73 43.91 15.81
CA LEU A 1038 -3.44 43.72 15.15
C LEU A 1038 -2.87 42.30 15.29
N ALA A 1039 -2.98 41.72 16.49
CA ALA A 1039 -2.48 40.37 16.77
C ALA A 1039 -3.25 39.29 16.01
N GLY A 1040 -4.59 39.35 16.00
CA GLY A 1040 -5.43 38.43 15.24
C GLY A 1040 -5.20 38.54 13.74
N LEU A 1041 -5.16 39.77 13.21
CA LEU A 1041 -4.88 40.00 11.79
C LEU A 1041 -3.50 39.47 11.37
N LYS A 1042 -2.46 39.69 12.17
CA LYS A 1042 -1.11 39.16 11.92
C LYS A 1042 -1.12 37.64 11.93
N THR A 1043 -1.69 37.01 12.96
CA THR A 1043 -1.83 35.55 13.08
C THR A 1043 -2.60 34.95 11.92
N PHE A 1044 -3.68 35.60 11.47
CA PHE A 1044 -4.48 35.17 10.32
C PHE A 1044 -3.67 35.24 9.04
N LEU A 1045 -3.07 36.39 8.71
CA LEU A 1045 -2.33 36.58 7.46
C LEU A 1045 -1.11 35.65 7.32
N ILE A 1046 -0.46 35.24 8.41
CA ILE A 1046 0.65 34.27 8.33
C ILE A 1046 0.19 32.80 8.34
N SER A 1047 -1.11 32.54 8.47
CA SER A 1047 -1.62 31.18 8.69
C SER A 1047 -1.73 30.34 7.43
N ASP A 1048 -1.42 29.05 7.51
CA ASP A 1048 -1.51 28.13 6.37
C ASP A 1048 -2.90 28.17 5.68
N THR A 1049 -3.98 28.34 6.45
CA THR A 1049 -5.34 28.52 5.92
C THR A 1049 -5.52 29.82 5.13
N ALA A 1050 -5.15 30.99 5.68
CA ALA A 1050 -5.34 32.24 4.95
C ALA A 1050 -4.39 32.36 3.76
N LEU A 1051 -3.19 31.78 3.86
CA LEU A 1051 -2.27 31.63 2.73
C LEU A 1051 -2.93 30.80 1.63
N PHE A 1052 -3.37 29.58 1.92
CA PHE A 1052 -4.04 28.70 0.94
C PHE A 1052 -5.24 29.40 0.25
N TYR A 1053 -6.16 29.97 1.02
CA TYR A 1053 -7.35 30.61 0.44
C TYR A 1053 -7.06 31.92 -0.28
N PHE A 1054 -6.05 32.69 0.15
CA PHE A 1054 -5.58 33.81 -0.67
C PHE A 1054 -5.01 33.33 -2.01
N GLN A 1055 -4.22 32.25 -2.02
CA GLN A 1055 -3.67 31.66 -3.24
C GLN A 1055 -4.75 31.10 -4.18
N ALA A 1056 -5.93 30.73 -3.65
CA ALA A 1056 -7.07 30.25 -4.43
C ALA A 1056 -7.83 31.36 -5.20
N LEU A 1057 -7.82 32.60 -4.70
CA LEU A 1057 -8.46 33.75 -5.34
C LEU A 1057 -7.91 34.03 -6.75
N SER A 1058 -8.67 34.75 -7.59
CA SER A 1058 -8.14 35.29 -8.84
C SER A 1058 -7.04 36.33 -8.59
N PHE A 1059 -6.19 36.57 -9.59
CA PHE A 1059 -5.08 37.53 -9.46
C PHE A 1059 -5.57 38.95 -9.09
N ASP A 1060 -6.71 39.38 -9.65
CA ASP A 1060 -7.31 40.68 -9.35
C ASP A 1060 -7.88 40.75 -7.94
N GLU A 1061 -8.50 39.67 -7.45
CA GLU A 1061 -8.97 39.59 -6.06
C GLU A 1061 -7.80 39.58 -5.07
N GLN A 1062 -6.71 38.86 -5.38
CA GLN A 1062 -5.46 38.88 -4.62
C GLN A 1062 -4.84 40.30 -4.57
N ARG A 1063 -4.89 41.03 -5.69
CA ARG A 1063 -4.41 42.42 -5.79
C ARG A 1063 -5.28 43.37 -4.96
N LEU A 1064 -6.61 43.34 -5.17
CA LEU A 1064 -7.60 44.15 -4.44
C LEU A 1064 -7.58 43.88 -2.93
N PHE A 1065 -7.35 42.62 -2.53
CA PHE A 1065 -7.17 42.23 -1.14
C PHE A 1065 -5.98 42.96 -0.50
N VAL A 1066 -4.81 42.92 -1.12
CA VAL A 1066 -3.61 43.59 -0.61
C VAL A 1066 -3.78 45.10 -0.65
N GLU A 1067 -4.39 45.65 -1.71
CA GLU A 1067 -4.71 47.07 -1.85
C GLU A 1067 -5.58 47.56 -0.69
N ARG A 1068 -6.65 46.84 -0.33
CA ARG A 1068 -7.54 47.21 0.79
C ARG A 1068 -6.80 47.30 2.12
N VAL A 1069 -5.93 46.33 2.42
CA VAL A 1069 -5.11 46.33 3.66
C VAL A 1069 -4.17 47.53 3.66
N VAL A 1070 -3.45 47.75 2.56
CA VAL A 1070 -2.49 48.85 2.40
C VAL A 1070 -3.18 50.21 2.49
N LYS A 1071 -4.34 50.37 1.86
CA LYS A 1071 -5.15 51.59 1.87
C LYS A 1071 -5.67 51.91 3.26
N PHE A 1072 -6.26 50.93 3.95
CA PHE A 1072 -6.72 51.11 5.33
C PHE A 1072 -5.58 51.59 6.25
N ILE A 1073 -4.40 50.95 6.16
CA ILE A 1073 -3.23 51.35 6.95
C ILE A 1073 -2.75 52.75 6.55
N SER A 1074 -2.84 53.11 5.27
CA SER A 1074 -2.48 54.44 4.76
C SER A 1074 -3.38 55.55 5.29
N ASP A 1075 -4.67 55.25 5.46
CA ASP A 1075 -5.73 56.17 5.93
C ASP A 1075 -5.80 56.29 7.47
N LEU A 1076 -4.95 55.58 8.23
CA LEU A 1076 -4.86 55.69 9.70
C LEU A 1076 -4.34 57.08 10.13
N GLU A 1077 -5.17 57.84 10.84
CA GLU A 1077 -4.83 59.19 11.34
C GLU A 1077 -3.75 59.20 12.42
N ASP A 1078 -3.67 58.18 13.29
CA ASP A 1078 -2.65 58.11 14.34
C ASP A 1078 -1.32 57.58 13.76
N PRO A 1079 -0.24 58.39 13.72
CA PRO A 1079 1.04 57.98 13.15
C PRO A 1079 1.73 56.87 13.96
N THR A 1080 1.40 56.69 15.23
CA THR A 1080 1.97 55.63 16.09
C THR A 1080 1.36 54.29 15.73
N GLN A 1081 0.02 54.22 15.67
CA GLN A 1081 -0.70 53.04 15.21
C GLN A 1081 -0.35 52.72 13.75
N LYS A 1082 -0.29 53.73 12.87
CA LYS A 1082 0.13 53.55 11.49
C LYS A 1082 1.50 52.86 11.39
N ARG A 1083 2.51 53.33 12.13
CA ARG A 1083 3.84 52.67 12.19
C ARG A 1083 3.76 51.23 12.70
N GLN A 1084 2.95 50.95 13.71
CA GLN A 1084 2.77 49.60 14.24
C GLN A 1084 2.13 48.65 13.22
N PHE A 1085 1.13 49.12 12.46
CA PHE A 1085 0.50 48.36 11.37
C PHE A 1085 1.44 48.17 10.18
N VAL A 1086 2.18 49.21 9.77
CA VAL A 1086 3.21 49.10 8.71
C VAL A 1086 4.24 48.04 9.09
N ALA A 1087 4.76 48.04 10.32
CA ALA A 1087 5.72 47.03 10.77
C ALA A 1087 5.10 45.62 10.86
N ASN A 1088 4.02 45.44 11.62
CA ASN A 1088 3.49 44.11 11.94
C ASN A 1088 2.70 43.45 10.80
N ILE A 1089 2.09 44.23 9.90
CA ILE A 1089 1.26 43.71 8.81
C ILE A 1089 1.98 43.84 7.47
N ILE A 1090 2.48 45.03 7.11
CA ILE A 1090 3.10 45.21 5.80
C ILE A 1090 4.51 44.58 5.78
N GLU A 1091 5.43 45.05 6.64
CA GLU A 1091 6.81 44.57 6.66
C GLU A 1091 6.93 43.10 7.07
N GLU A 1092 6.15 42.64 8.05
CA GLU A 1092 6.25 41.27 8.56
C GLU A 1092 5.37 40.23 7.83
N CYS A 1093 4.19 40.58 7.30
CA CYS A 1093 3.30 39.62 6.64
C CYS A 1093 3.26 39.80 5.12
N LEU A 1094 2.90 40.99 4.63
CA LEU A 1094 2.63 41.21 3.20
C LEU A 1094 3.90 41.23 2.32
N THR A 1095 5.09 41.38 2.88
CA THR A 1095 6.36 41.18 2.16
C THR A 1095 6.67 39.70 1.88
N ARG A 1096 5.98 38.74 2.53
CA ARG A 1096 6.19 37.30 2.36
C ARG A 1096 5.40 36.76 1.17
N ARG A 1097 5.81 35.61 0.62
CA ARG A 1097 4.96 34.84 -0.30
C ARG A 1097 3.69 34.40 0.43
N PRO A 1098 2.52 34.43 -0.20
CA PRO A 1098 2.21 34.78 -1.60
C PRO A 1098 1.94 36.27 -1.83
N TYR A 1099 1.81 37.08 -0.77
CA TYR A 1099 1.38 38.49 -0.84
C TYR A 1099 2.37 39.41 -1.56
N SER A 1100 3.67 39.11 -1.46
CA SER A 1100 4.78 39.95 -1.93
C SER A 1100 4.62 40.45 -3.37
N LYS A 1101 4.15 39.58 -4.30
CA LYS A 1101 3.95 39.93 -5.71
C LYS A 1101 2.84 40.96 -5.92
N HIS A 1102 1.74 40.85 -5.17
CA HIS A 1102 0.64 41.81 -5.23
C HIS A 1102 0.96 43.10 -4.46
N LEU A 1103 1.71 43.01 -3.36
CA LEU A 1103 2.24 44.19 -2.67
C LEU A 1103 3.16 45.00 -3.59
N VAL A 1104 3.96 44.35 -4.44
CA VAL A 1104 4.76 45.03 -5.46
C VAL A 1104 3.87 45.76 -6.47
N CYS A 1105 2.79 45.17 -7.00
CA CYS A 1105 1.83 45.89 -7.85
C CYS A 1105 1.25 47.13 -7.14
N VAL A 1106 0.73 46.97 -5.91
CA VAL A 1106 0.14 48.07 -5.13
C VAL A 1106 1.16 49.19 -4.81
N LEU A 1107 2.42 48.83 -4.52
CA LEU A 1107 3.51 49.79 -4.32
C LEU A 1107 3.82 50.56 -5.61
N ILE A 1108 3.89 49.86 -6.74
CA ILE A 1108 4.16 50.40 -8.07
C ILE A 1108 3.03 51.34 -8.53
N GLU A 1109 1.78 51.02 -8.23
CA GLU A 1109 0.60 51.84 -8.49
C GLU A 1109 0.49 53.10 -7.60
N GLY A 1110 1.41 53.29 -6.65
CA GLY A 1110 1.41 54.44 -5.75
C GLY A 1110 0.41 54.35 -4.59
N GLY A 1111 -0.05 53.14 -4.24
CA GLY A 1111 -0.97 52.89 -3.13
C GLY A 1111 -0.44 53.32 -1.76
N LEU A 1112 0.88 53.45 -1.61
CA LEU A 1112 1.55 54.05 -0.45
C LEU A 1112 2.25 55.36 -0.86
N LYS A 1113 1.83 56.48 -0.26
CA LYS A 1113 2.50 57.77 -0.41
C LYS A 1113 3.82 57.79 0.35
N ALA A 1114 4.78 58.57 -0.14
CA ALA A 1114 6.19 58.59 0.25
C ALA A 1114 6.47 58.49 1.77
N GLU A 1115 6.69 57.27 2.25
CA GLU A 1115 7.25 56.97 3.57
C GLU A 1115 8.70 56.47 3.41
N ASN A 1116 9.56 56.82 4.36
CA ASN A 1116 11.00 56.47 4.34
C ASN A 1116 11.27 54.95 4.35
N SER A 1117 10.24 54.12 4.61
CA SER A 1117 10.25 52.65 4.62
C SER A 1117 10.10 52.00 3.24
N LEU A 1118 9.62 52.73 2.21
CA LEU A 1118 9.32 52.15 0.89
C LEU A 1118 10.50 51.41 0.23
N PRO A 1119 11.76 51.88 0.27
CA PRO A 1119 12.91 51.14 -0.28
C PRO A 1119 13.17 49.80 0.45
N LYS A 1120 12.93 49.77 1.77
CA LYS A 1120 13.07 48.56 2.59
C LYS A 1120 11.99 47.54 2.21
N LEU A 1121 10.74 47.99 2.08
CA LEU A 1121 9.62 47.14 1.64
C LEU A 1121 9.86 46.52 0.26
N ALA A 1122 10.26 47.32 -0.72
CA ALA A 1122 10.59 46.83 -2.07
C ALA A 1122 11.71 45.78 -2.03
N ARG A 1123 12.75 45.99 -1.20
CA ARG A 1123 13.86 45.04 -1.04
C ARG A 1123 13.44 43.73 -0.38
N GLU A 1124 12.60 43.75 0.65
CA GLU A 1124 12.08 42.52 1.26
C GLU A 1124 11.14 41.76 0.32
N CYS A 1125 10.29 42.46 -0.46
CA CYS A 1125 9.51 41.81 -1.53
C CYS A 1125 10.43 41.16 -2.59
N LEU A 1126 11.49 41.84 -3.04
CA LEU A 1126 12.46 41.31 -4.00
C LEU A 1126 13.15 40.02 -3.51
N LYS A 1127 13.49 39.94 -2.23
CA LYS A 1127 14.04 38.71 -1.61
C LYS A 1127 13.06 37.54 -1.64
N ASN A 1128 11.78 37.82 -1.42
CA ASN A 1128 10.73 36.81 -1.32
C ASN A 1128 10.07 36.44 -2.66
N LEU A 1129 10.33 37.20 -3.74
CA LEU A 1129 9.86 36.85 -5.09
C LEU A 1129 10.65 35.69 -5.69
N THR A 1130 9.95 34.64 -6.10
CA THR A 1130 10.51 33.53 -6.91
C THR A 1130 10.39 33.82 -8.40
N SER A 1131 11.12 33.08 -9.23
CA SER A 1131 10.97 33.15 -10.69
C SER A 1131 9.57 32.69 -11.14
N GLU A 1132 8.90 31.82 -10.37
CA GLU A 1132 7.49 31.45 -10.59
C GLU A 1132 6.56 32.65 -10.36
N ASP A 1133 6.73 33.39 -9.25
CA ASP A 1133 5.92 34.60 -8.99
C ASP A 1133 6.12 35.65 -10.09
N LEU A 1134 7.35 35.80 -10.61
CA LEU A 1134 7.67 36.71 -11.71
C LEU A 1134 7.03 36.28 -13.04
N MET A 1135 6.94 34.97 -13.31
CA MET A 1135 6.24 34.42 -14.48
C MET A 1135 4.72 34.60 -14.36
N GLN A 1136 4.13 34.38 -13.18
CA GLN A 1136 2.71 34.64 -12.94
C GLN A 1136 2.38 36.14 -13.11
N LEU A 1137 3.22 37.03 -12.55
CA LEU A 1137 3.15 38.48 -12.80
C LEU A 1137 3.23 38.81 -14.31
N ALA A 1138 4.06 38.10 -15.08
CA ALA A 1138 4.15 38.30 -16.52
C ALA A 1138 2.88 37.93 -17.26
N ASN A 1139 2.25 36.82 -16.89
CA ASN A 1139 1.04 36.33 -17.55
C ASN A 1139 -0.21 37.14 -17.17
N SER A 1140 -0.28 37.63 -15.93
CA SER A 1140 -1.46 38.35 -15.41
C SER A 1140 -1.45 39.86 -15.70
N ASP A 1141 -0.29 40.53 -15.67
CA ASP A 1141 -0.23 42.00 -15.69
C ASP A 1141 0.94 42.57 -16.52
N HIS A 1142 1.19 41.96 -17.69
CA HIS A 1142 2.27 42.40 -18.58
C HIS A 1142 2.17 43.89 -18.96
N HIS A 1143 0.95 44.40 -19.18
CA HIS A 1143 0.74 45.76 -19.64
C HIS A 1143 1.15 46.80 -18.59
N ALA A 1144 0.77 46.63 -17.31
CA ALA A 1144 1.23 47.52 -16.26
C ALA A 1144 2.75 47.42 -16.11
N LEU A 1145 3.30 46.20 -15.98
CA LEU A 1145 4.74 45.99 -15.80
C LEU A 1145 5.58 46.57 -16.95
N ALA A 1146 5.10 46.48 -18.20
CA ALA A 1146 5.75 47.10 -19.35
C ALA A 1146 5.60 48.63 -19.38
N GLU A 1147 4.51 49.19 -18.87
CA GLU A 1147 4.36 50.64 -18.70
C GLU A 1147 5.30 51.18 -17.62
N TYR A 1148 5.48 50.45 -16.51
CA TYR A 1148 6.44 50.79 -15.47
C TYR A 1148 7.90 50.59 -15.91
N GLU A 1149 8.20 49.52 -16.67
CA GLU A 1149 9.51 49.34 -17.34
C GLU A 1149 9.84 50.57 -18.21
N ARG A 1150 8.86 51.14 -18.93
CA ARG A 1150 9.06 52.39 -19.69
C ARG A 1150 9.24 53.60 -18.79
N ARG A 1151 8.39 53.80 -17.78
CA ARG A 1151 8.46 54.96 -16.87
C ARG A 1151 9.79 55.04 -16.10
N PHE A 1152 10.34 53.91 -15.67
CA PHE A 1152 11.56 53.87 -14.84
C PHE A 1152 12.88 53.75 -15.60
N ASN A 1153 12.89 53.34 -16.87
CA ASN A 1153 14.13 53.33 -17.67
C ASN A 1153 14.69 54.73 -18.01
N ASP A 1154 13.85 55.78 -17.93
CA ASP A 1154 14.23 57.16 -18.28
C ASP A 1154 14.61 58.06 -17.07
N ILE A 1155 14.50 57.57 -15.82
CA ILE A 1155 14.59 58.42 -14.62
C ILE A 1155 15.83 58.07 -13.76
N LYS A 1156 16.62 59.09 -13.41
CA LYS A 1156 17.60 59.01 -12.30
C LYS A 1156 16.86 59.06 -10.96
N GLY A 1157 16.27 57.93 -10.57
CA GLY A 1157 15.29 57.87 -9.50
C GLY A 1157 15.85 57.91 -8.08
N ASP A 1158 14.95 58.13 -7.13
CA ASP A 1158 15.18 58.07 -5.69
C ASP A 1158 15.49 56.64 -5.20
N LYS A 1159 15.92 56.49 -3.94
CA LYS A 1159 16.30 55.18 -3.36
C LYS A 1159 15.21 54.09 -3.48
N PHE A 1160 13.94 54.45 -3.51
CA PHE A 1160 12.83 53.52 -3.71
C PHE A 1160 12.74 53.04 -5.17
N GLU A 1161 12.77 53.98 -6.11
CA GLU A 1161 12.65 53.74 -7.55
C GLU A 1161 13.78 52.83 -8.06
N ASN A 1162 14.99 52.98 -7.48
CA ASN A 1162 16.12 52.08 -7.76
C ASN A 1162 15.90 50.63 -7.29
N GLU A 1163 15.16 50.37 -6.20
CA GLU A 1163 14.86 49.00 -5.75
C GLU A 1163 13.72 48.39 -6.60
N ILE A 1164 12.72 49.18 -6.98
CA ILE A 1164 11.68 48.77 -7.94
C ILE A 1164 12.29 48.43 -9.32
N ALA A 1165 13.25 49.24 -9.80
CA ALA A 1165 13.97 48.97 -11.04
C ALA A 1165 14.73 47.62 -11.01
N LYS A 1166 15.25 47.17 -9.86
CA LYS A 1166 15.85 45.83 -9.72
C LYS A 1166 14.82 44.72 -9.86
N ILE A 1167 13.61 44.89 -9.31
CA ILE A 1167 12.50 43.93 -9.49
C ILE A 1167 12.12 43.85 -10.97
N LEU A 1168 11.94 44.99 -11.64
CA LEU A 1168 11.61 45.05 -13.08
C LEU A 1168 12.73 44.46 -13.96
N LEU A 1169 14.01 44.69 -13.63
CA LEU A 1169 15.14 44.07 -14.31
C LEU A 1169 15.17 42.55 -14.13
N ARG A 1170 14.88 42.06 -12.91
CA ARG A 1170 14.81 40.62 -12.63
C ARG A 1170 13.64 39.97 -13.38
N TYR A 1171 12.46 40.60 -13.35
CA TYR A 1171 11.31 40.25 -14.18
C TYR A 1171 11.67 40.14 -15.67
N ALA A 1172 12.34 41.16 -16.22
CA ALA A 1172 12.74 41.20 -17.64
C ALA A 1172 13.80 40.15 -18.03
N ASN A 1173 14.50 39.54 -17.06
CA ASN A 1173 15.53 38.51 -17.29
C ASN A 1173 15.06 37.08 -16.93
N GLU A 1174 14.12 36.92 -16.00
CA GLU A 1174 13.66 35.61 -15.48
C GLU A 1174 12.21 35.25 -15.86
N GLY A 1175 11.31 36.24 -15.97
CA GLY A 1175 9.86 36.01 -16.07
C GLY A 1175 9.20 36.42 -17.39
N ARG A 1176 9.90 37.17 -18.26
CA ARG A 1176 9.36 37.63 -19.56
C ARG A 1176 9.33 36.47 -20.57
N PRO A 1177 8.16 36.08 -21.12
CA PRO A 1177 8.11 35.06 -22.17
C PRO A 1177 8.82 35.54 -23.44
N ASP A 1178 9.52 34.65 -24.14
CA ASP A 1178 10.36 35.00 -25.30
C ASP A 1178 9.60 35.75 -26.41
N HIS A 1179 8.32 35.44 -26.60
CA HIS A 1179 7.46 36.09 -27.60
C HIS A 1179 7.04 37.53 -27.23
N PHE A 1180 7.26 37.95 -25.97
CA PHE A 1180 7.11 39.33 -25.49
C PHE A 1180 8.46 40.05 -25.27
N ALA A 1181 9.59 39.41 -25.61
CA ALA A 1181 10.85 40.13 -25.73
C ALA A 1181 10.75 41.12 -26.92
N PRO A 1182 10.98 42.43 -26.71
CA PRO A 1182 10.93 43.38 -27.81
C PRO A 1182 12.01 43.04 -28.85
N GLN A 1183 11.65 43.01 -30.13
CA GLN A 1183 12.56 42.72 -31.26
C GLN A 1183 13.72 43.74 -31.44
N TYR A 1184 13.91 44.65 -30.48
CA TYR A 1184 14.81 45.80 -30.51
C TYR A 1184 15.93 45.75 -29.44
N VAL A 1185 16.41 44.56 -29.07
CA VAL A 1185 17.50 44.40 -28.07
C VAL A 1185 18.79 43.87 -28.71
N GLU A 1186 19.36 44.63 -29.65
CA GLU A 1186 20.75 44.45 -30.10
C GLU A 1186 21.76 45.39 -29.37
N SER A 1187 21.31 46.18 -28.39
CA SER A 1187 22.14 47.24 -27.76
C SER A 1187 22.12 47.28 -26.22
N ARG A 1188 22.18 46.12 -25.54
CA ARG A 1188 22.51 46.08 -24.09
C ARG A 1188 24.02 46.30 -23.86
N LYS A 1189 24.46 47.56 -23.79
CA LYS A 1189 25.67 47.89 -23.01
C LYS A 1189 25.34 47.70 -21.52
N GLN A 1190 26.18 46.98 -20.79
CA GLN A 1190 26.04 46.83 -19.34
C GLN A 1190 26.07 48.20 -18.65
N VAL A 1191 24.98 48.56 -17.97
CA VAL A 1191 25.00 49.65 -17.00
C VAL A 1191 25.70 49.13 -15.76
N ARG A 1192 26.98 49.48 -15.59
CA ARG A 1192 27.64 49.38 -14.28
C ARG A 1192 27.13 50.51 -13.40
N PHE A 1193 26.53 50.15 -12.27
CA PHE A 1193 26.39 51.08 -11.15
C PHE A 1193 27.74 51.16 -10.45
N GLU A 1194 28.44 52.29 -10.60
CA GLU A 1194 29.59 52.61 -9.77
C GLU A 1194 29.08 53.26 -8.48
N GLU A 1195 29.43 52.68 -7.33
CA GLU A 1195 29.08 53.25 -6.03
C GLU A 1195 29.90 54.52 -5.80
N ALA A 1196 29.21 55.64 -5.62
CA ALA A 1196 29.86 56.91 -5.30
C ALA A 1196 30.32 56.91 -3.83
N HIS A 1197 31.62 56.73 -3.61
CA HIS A 1197 32.23 56.95 -2.30
C HIS A 1197 32.18 58.44 -1.93
N ASP A 1198 31.31 58.77 -0.96
CA ASP A 1198 31.11 60.12 -0.46
C ASP A 1198 32.19 60.51 0.57
N ASN A 1199 33.36 60.94 0.08
CA ASN A 1199 34.48 61.39 0.92
C ASN A 1199 34.33 62.86 1.34
N GLY A 1200 33.50 63.09 2.38
CA GLY A 1200 33.36 64.40 3.01
C GLY A 1200 34.58 64.82 3.83
N SER A 1201 35.51 65.56 3.22
CA SER A 1201 36.66 66.15 3.92
C SER A 1201 36.27 67.43 4.67
N VAL A 1202 36.36 67.42 6.00
CA VAL A 1202 36.27 68.63 6.83
C VAL A 1202 37.54 69.48 6.64
N GLN A 1203 37.39 70.73 6.21
CA GLN A 1203 38.43 71.75 6.34
C GLN A 1203 37.92 72.90 7.22
N GLU A 1204 38.58 73.08 8.35
CA GLU A 1204 38.49 74.30 9.14
C GLU A 1204 39.16 75.46 8.38
N ASN A 1205 38.57 76.66 8.41
CA ASN A 1205 39.37 77.87 8.54
C ASN A 1205 38.56 79.06 9.09
N ARG A 1206 39.23 79.75 10.03
CA ARG A 1206 38.84 80.96 10.76
C ARG A 1206 38.21 82.05 9.87
N ILE A 1207 37.12 82.66 10.34
CA ILE A 1207 37.11 83.87 11.20
C ILE A 1207 35.93 83.77 12.16
#